data_AF-A0A8H5MBZ9-F1
#
_entry.id   AF-A0A8H5MBZ9-F1
#
_cell.length_a   1.000
_cell.length_b   1.000
_cell.length_c   1.000
_cell.angle_alpha   90.00
_cell.angle_beta   90.00
_cell.angle_gamma   90.00
#
_symmetry.space_group_name_H-M   'P 1'
#
loop_
_entity.id
_entity.type
_entity.pdbx_description
1 polymer ?
#
loop_
_entity_poly.entity_id
_entity_poly.type
_entity_poly.pdbx_seq_one_letter_code
_entity_poly.pdbx_strand_id
1 'polypeptide(L)'
;MAVTPLDLPISKEKLDEINAHLRTLNPEDILKWSLDHLPGLHQTTAFGLTGLVAIDMLSKITTTPPPLIFLDTLYHFPETYELIEDVKTKYSVPVHVYKPDGCNDVKEFEQKHGEKLWETDEDTYDFVVKVDPARRAYKELGVKAVITGRRASQGGDRASLQPLEIDSTGLLKLNPLFEWNFHLVEWYIKENNVPRNKLLDQGYRSVGDWHSTVKVAEGQDERAGRWAGKEKSECGLHKDYFTMKAQAKTAMPAFFIPYCGLHILNRIYIYLLYLYKGIMYNVIPSFHGSVALRALHKPPPSRSPKFVVSARLTAESNYASHSIKARYSFQGFLKTVITTQLPPALSLRSFPTLVYRCPPAIVVTIPDFGPGGCNFPPLPVIRSRAIELQVFTHRSFFARPTHIFEDHPDDPSPDNEKFEHLGDAVLGLSVTSLMMQMYPGLRVGPSTKIRALIVGNATLAEISLKYRLPDRLRLHPAQAITLRASTHIQADVLESFMGGLYHEQGLEAVRRWLDPLFKPYATAAYQLVRTQHGLPALPTPTSSPRSSSPPDTAAPAPMTTIGHLALFNQHLQKADRSVEWIYSDFSEGNDADLGVPDEAAVRGTKTTPVWFVRVLVDGEFYGKGRGNTKKAARNEAAKVGLEKMGIFVW
;
A
#
# COMPACT_ATOMS: atom_id res chain seq x y z
N MET A 1 31.17 18.26 11.29
CA MET A 1 31.74 17.82 9.99
C MET A 1 30.82 18.35 8.89
N ALA A 2 31.28 18.53 7.65
CA ALA A 2 30.37 18.90 6.57
C ALA A 2 29.44 17.72 6.26
N VAL A 3 28.13 17.87 6.47
CA VAL A 3 27.18 16.84 6.09
C VAL A 3 27.06 16.84 4.57
N THR A 4 27.07 15.66 3.97
CA THR A 4 27.05 15.48 2.52
C THR A 4 25.70 14.92 2.11
N PRO A 5 24.96 15.57 1.19
CA PRO A 5 23.71 15.04 0.67
C PRO A 5 23.89 13.65 0.05
N LEU A 6 22.83 12.83 0.13
CA LEU A 6 22.83 11.47 -0.42
C LEU A 6 22.99 11.49 -1.93
N ASP A 7 23.99 10.77 -2.43
CA ASP A 7 24.14 10.50 -3.86
C ASP A 7 23.07 9.51 -4.35
N LEU A 8 22.63 9.66 -5.60
CA LEU A 8 21.47 8.96 -6.16
C LEU A 8 21.87 8.24 -7.46
N PRO A 9 21.51 6.95 -7.64
CA PRO A 9 20.53 6.19 -6.86
C PRO A 9 21.09 5.51 -5.61
N ILE A 10 20.27 5.44 -4.56
CA ILE A 10 20.58 4.72 -3.31
C ILE A 10 20.32 3.21 -3.50
N SER A 11 21.21 2.34 -2.99
CA SER A 11 20.97 0.89 -2.99
C SER A 11 19.89 0.50 -1.98
N LYS A 12 19.28 -0.68 -2.13
CA LYS A 12 18.26 -1.14 -1.18
C LYS A 12 18.84 -1.29 0.22
N GLU A 13 20.03 -1.86 0.33
CA GLU A 13 20.74 -2.09 1.59
C GLU A 13 20.96 -0.76 2.33
N LYS A 14 21.35 0.29 1.60
CA LYS A 14 21.55 1.63 2.18
C LYS A 14 20.23 2.31 2.55
N LEU A 15 19.15 2.08 1.80
CA LEU A 15 17.81 2.53 2.18
C LEU A 15 17.27 1.80 3.43
N ASP A 16 17.54 0.51 3.56
CA ASP A 16 17.16 -0.30 4.73
C ASP A 16 17.97 0.15 5.98
N GLU A 17 19.27 0.47 5.84
CA GLU A 17 20.08 1.11 6.89
C GLU A 17 19.53 2.48 7.31
N ILE A 18 19.22 3.35 6.35
CA ILE A 18 18.67 4.69 6.63
C ILE A 18 17.33 4.57 7.37
N ASN A 19 16.42 3.69 6.91
CA ASN A 19 15.16 3.46 7.60
C ASN A 19 15.34 2.84 8.99
N ALA A 20 16.35 2.00 9.22
CA ALA A 20 16.66 1.49 10.55
C ALA A 20 17.09 2.61 11.51
N HIS A 21 17.85 3.61 11.03
CA HIS A 21 18.18 4.81 11.81
C HIS A 21 17.00 5.75 12.00
N LEU A 22 16.23 6.07 10.95
CA LEU A 22 15.14 7.03 11.04
C LEU A 22 14.01 6.59 11.99
N ARG A 23 13.80 5.27 12.19
CA ARG A 23 12.88 4.75 13.22
C ARG A 23 13.37 4.95 14.67
N THR A 24 14.58 5.46 14.90
CA THR A 24 15.06 5.82 16.25
C THR A 24 14.93 7.31 16.55
N LEU A 25 14.29 8.09 15.67
CA LEU A 25 14.21 9.55 15.75
C LEU A 25 12.75 10.02 15.87
N ASN A 26 12.54 11.16 16.54
CA ASN A 26 11.27 11.90 16.50
C ASN A 26 11.11 12.65 15.15
N PRO A 27 9.89 13.12 14.79
CA PRO A 27 9.66 13.80 13.52
C PRO A 27 10.55 15.03 13.29
N GLU A 28 10.83 15.80 14.33
CA GLU A 28 11.68 16.99 14.26
C GLU A 28 13.13 16.64 13.93
N ASP A 29 13.66 15.53 14.45
CA ASP A 29 15.00 15.03 14.15
C ASP A 29 15.05 14.32 12.78
N ILE A 30 13.97 13.66 12.35
CA ILE A 30 13.82 13.17 10.96
C ILE A 30 13.80 14.35 9.97
N LEU A 31 13.12 15.45 10.33
CA LEU A 31 13.08 16.68 9.52
C LEU A 31 14.46 17.36 9.46
N LYS A 32 15.16 17.52 10.59
CA LYS A 32 16.56 18.02 10.62
C LYS A 32 17.47 17.17 9.75
N TRP A 33 17.46 15.85 9.95
CA TRP A 33 18.21 14.90 9.13
C TRP A 33 17.91 15.08 7.63
N SER A 34 16.64 15.33 7.28
CA SER A 34 16.26 15.50 5.88
C SER A 34 16.83 16.76 5.23
N LEU A 35 16.94 17.87 5.98
CA LEU A 35 17.54 19.12 5.49
C LEU A 35 19.01 18.94 5.12
N ASP A 36 19.75 18.18 5.95
CA ASP A 36 21.18 17.95 5.75
C ASP A 36 21.49 16.89 4.66
N HIS A 37 20.61 15.89 4.50
CA HIS A 37 20.90 14.68 3.70
C HIS A 37 20.10 14.55 2.40
N LEU A 38 18.93 15.17 2.23
CA LEU A 38 18.10 14.95 1.05
C LEU A 38 18.31 16.04 -0.02
N PRO A 39 18.91 15.72 -1.19
CA PRO A 39 19.11 16.71 -2.25
C PRO A 39 17.77 17.16 -2.85
N GLY A 40 17.68 18.44 -3.24
CA GLY A 40 16.50 18.98 -3.93
C GLY A 40 15.19 18.83 -3.16
N LEU A 41 15.25 18.86 -1.82
CA LEU A 41 14.12 18.64 -0.93
C LEU A 41 13.02 19.69 -1.09
N HIS A 42 11.78 19.21 -1.21
CA HIS A 42 10.55 20.00 -1.22
C HIS A 42 9.51 19.33 -0.31
N GLN A 43 8.38 19.98 -0.04
CA GLN A 43 7.22 19.30 0.57
C GLN A 43 6.04 19.29 -0.40
N THR A 44 5.52 18.11 -0.75
CA THR A 44 4.27 18.00 -1.51
C THR A 44 3.10 17.96 -0.53
N THR A 45 2.18 18.92 -0.62
CA THR A 45 1.10 19.09 0.36
C THR A 45 -0.25 19.36 -0.32
N ALA A 46 -1.31 18.87 0.32
CA ALA A 46 -2.70 19.26 0.06
C ALA A 46 -3.32 19.93 1.31
N PHE A 47 -2.47 20.45 2.20
CA PHE A 47 -2.83 21.18 3.43
C PHE A 47 -3.75 20.42 4.41
N GLY A 48 -3.71 19.08 4.36
CA GLY A 48 -4.21 18.22 5.43
C GLY A 48 -3.30 18.25 6.66
N LEU A 49 -3.86 17.97 7.85
CA LEU A 49 -3.23 18.25 9.15
C LEU A 49 -1.78 17.74 9.30
N THR A 50 -1.47 16.50 8.94
CA THR A 50 -0.09 15.97 9.01
C THR A 50 0.91 16.82 8.23
N GLY A 51 0.52 17.34 7.06
CA GLY A 51 1.37 18.20 6.24
C GLY A 51 1.56 19.59 6.87
N LEU A 52 0.53 20.11 7.53
CA LEU A 52 0.59 21.39 8.25
C LEU A 52 1.51 21.31 9.49
N VAL A 53 1.51 20.18 10.21
CA VAL A 53 2.47 19.93 11.29
C VAL A 53 3.91 19.97 10.78
N ALA A 54 4.21 19.30 9.67
CA ALA A 54 5.56 19.32 9.08
C ALA A 54 6.01 20.73 8.65
N ILE A 55 5.11 21.55 8.12
CA ILE A 55 5.39 22.96 7.74
C ILE A 55 5.76 23.78 8.99
N ASP A 56 4.95 23.67 10.06
CA ASP A 56 5.19 24.40 11.31
C ASP A 56 6.49 23.95 12.00
N MET A 57 6.74 22.64 12.09
CA MET A 57 8.01 22.09 12.57
C MET A 57 9.21 22.61 11.76
N LEU A 58 9.15 22.56 10.43
CA LEU A 58 10.22 23.08 9.56
C LEU A 58 10.48 24.58 9.78
N SER A 59 9.43 25.38 9.94
CA SER A 59 9.55 26.83 10.19
C SER A 59 10.25 27.18 11.51
N LYS A 60 10.23 26.25 12.48
CA LYS A 60 10.96 26.36 13.76
C LYS A 60 12.37 25.80 13.70
N ILE A 61 12.61 24.82 12.81
CA ILE A 61 13.92 24.16 12.63
C ILE A 61 14.86 25.01 11.76
N THR A 62 14.35 25.71 10.75
CA THR A 62 15.19 26.47 9.78
C THR A 62 14.52 27.75 9.29
N THR A 63 15.32 28.79 9.09
CA THR A 63 14.91 30.06 8.47
C THR A 63 14.73 29.96 6.96
N THR A 64 15.15 28.85 6.33
CA THR A 64 14.97 28.57 4.90
C THR A 64 14.30 27.19 4.72
N PRO A 65 13.00 27.06 5.04
CA PRO A 65 12.29 25.79 4.91
C PRO A 65 12.15 25.35 3.43
N PRO A 66 12.12 24.03 3.15
CA PRO A 66 11.88 23.48 1.82
C PRO A 66 10.61 24.06 1.15
N PRO A 67 10.66 24.44 -0.14
CA PRO A 67 9.50 24.99 -0.84
C PRO A 67 8.33 24.00 -0.89
N LEU A 68 7.11 24.52 -0.79
CA LEU A 68 5.89 23.72 -0.88
C LEU A 68 5.47 23.54 -2.33
N ILE A 69 4.97 22.35 -2.67
CA ILE A 69 4.34 22.04 -3.95
C ILE A 69 2.88 21.70 -3.66
N PHE A 70 1.97 22.50 -4.22
CA PHE A 70 0.53 22.27 -4.20
C PHE A 70 0.04 21.83 -5.58
N LEU A 71 -0.82 20.82 -5.60
CA LEU A 71 -1.48 20.33 -6.81
C LEU A 71 -2.90 20.88 -6.80
N ASP A 72 -3.12 21.96 -7.54
CA ASP A 72 -4.44 22.56 -7.69
C ASP A 72 -5.21 21.75 -8.72
N THR A 73 -6.14 20.92 -8.24
CA THR A 73 -6.94 20.03 -9.08
C THR A 73 -8.04 20.76 -9.83
N LEU A 74 -8.22 22.07 -9.58
CA LEU A 74 -9.35 22.91 -10.00
C LEU A 74 -10.69 22.59 -9.28
N TYR A 75 -10.73 21.52 -8.48
CA TYR A 75 -11.92 21.04 -7.78
C TYR A 75 -11.75 21.00 -6.24
N HIS A 76 -10.80 21.76 -5.67
CA HIS A 76 -10.70 21.91 -4.21
C HIS A 76 -11.83 22.81 -3.66
N PHE A 77 -12.10 22.70 -2.35
CA PHE A 77 -13.02 23.61 -1.66
C PHE A 77 -12.43 25.03 -1.51
N PRO A 78 -13.26 26.10 -1.52
CA PRO A 78 -12.85 27.47 -1.23
C PRO A 78 -11.98 27.61 0.03
N GLU A 79 -12.37 26.96 1.13
CA GLU A 79 -11.66 26.98 2.42
C GLU A 79 -10.25 26.36 2.35
N THR A 80 -9.95 25.59 1.29
CA THR A 80 -8.61 25.06 1.01
C THR A 80 -7.71 26.13 0.38
N TYR A 81 -8.26 26.98 -0.49
CA TYR A 81 -7.53 28.11 -1.07
C TYR A 81 -7.31 29.21 -0.03
N GLU A 82 -8.28 29.48 0.84
CA GLU A 82 -8.10 30.39 1.98
C GLU A 82 -6.93 29.95 2.89
N LEU A 83 -6.91 28.67 3.25
CA LEU A 83 -5.84 28.07 4.05
C LEU A 83 -4.45 28.19 3.40
N ILE A 84 -4.35 28.20 2.07
CA ILE A 84 -3.08 28.39 1.37
C ILE A 84 -2.53 29.79 1.62
N GLU A 85 -3.37 30.82 1.60
CA GLU A 85 -2.94 32.19 1.90
C GLU A 85 -2.65 32.39 3.40
N ASP A 86 -3.41 31.75 4.30
CA ASP A 86 -3.11 31.71 5.74
C ASP A 86 -1.72 31.09 6.01
N VAL A 87 -1.40 29.98 5.34
CA VAL A 87 -0.11 29.26 5.47
C VAL A 87 1.05 30.04 4.86
N LYS A 88 0.86 30.65 3.68
CA LYS A 88 1.85 31.58 3.09
C LYS A 88 2.14 32.73 4.04
N THR A 89 1.10 33.34 4.62
CA THR A 89 1.21 34.50 5.50
C THR A 89 1.91 34.15 6.81
N LYS A 90 1.55 33.03 7.47
CA LYS A 90 2.17 32.64 8.75
C LYS A 90 3.63 32.21 8.59
N TYR A 91 3.96 31.41 7.56
CA TYR A 91 5.27 30.75 7.48
C TYR A 91 6.23 31.35 6.44
N SER A 92 5.78 32.31 5.61
CA SER A 92 6.59 32.97 4.56
C SER A 92 7.28 32.01 3.57
N VAL A 93 6.79 30.77 3.46
CA VAL A 93 7.38 29.71 2.62
C VAL A 93 6.85 29.81 1.18
N PRO A 94 7.71 29.65 0.14
CA PRO A 94 7.24 29.62 -1.25
C PRO A 94 6.28 28.46 -1.51
N VAL A 95 5.17 28.73 -2.20
CA VAL A 95 4.19 27.71 -2.61
C VAL A 95 4.10 27.67 -4.14
N HIS A 96 4.65 26.62 -4.73
CA HIS A 96 4.56 26.34 -6.15
C HIS A 96 3.23 25.64 -6.46
N VAL A 97 2.35 26.30 -7.20
CA VAL A 97 1.02 25.78 -7.57
C VAL A 97 1.08 25.17 -8.96
N TYR A 98 0.74 23.88 -9.08
CA TYR A 98 0.67 23.15 -10.34
C TYR A 98 -0.74 22.68 -10.65
N LYS A 99 -1.21 23.05 -11.85
CA LYS A 99 -2.54 22.74 -12.41
C LYS A 99 -2.47 21.65 -13.49
N PRO A 100 -3.62 21.03 -13.88
CA PRO A 100 -3.71 20.20 -15.07
C PRO A 100 -3.07 20.90 -16.28
N ASP A 101 -2.42 20.13 -17.15
CA ASP A 101 -1.73 20.69 -18.31
C ASP A 101 -2.69 21.51 -19.18
N GLY A 102 -2.33 22.77 -19.49
CA GLY A 102 -3.13 23.65 -20.34
C GLY A 102 -4.54 24.02 -19.83
N CYS A 103 -4.81 23.91 -18.52
CA CYS A 103 -6.09 24.32 -17.92
C CYS A 103 -5.88 25.27 -16.74
N ASN A 104 -6.45 26.48 -16.83
CA ASN A 104 -6.41 27.50 -15.78
C ASN A 104 -7.61 27.39 -14.83
N ASP A 105 -8.76 26.94 -15.33
CA ASP A 105 -10.02 26.80 -14.59
C ASP A 105 -10.80 25.53 -14.97
N VAL A 106 -11.87 25.25 -14.22
CA VAL A 106 -12.77 24.10 -14.41
C VAL A 106 -13.35 24.05 -15.83
N LYS A 107 -13.68 25.20 -16.43
CA LYS A 107 -14.30 25.26 -17.76
C LYS A 107 -13.30 24.87 -18.85
N GLU A 108 -12.06 25.33 -18.77
CA GLU A 108 -10.98 24.89 -19.67
C GLU A 108 -10.68 23.39 -19.50
N PHE A 109 -10.77 22.87 -18.26
CA PHE A 109 -10.61 21.45 -17.99
C PHE A 109 -11.74 20.61 -18.61
N GLU A 110 -13.00 20.96 -18.36
CA GLU A 110 -14.16 20.22 -18.85
C GLU A 110 -14.33 20.36 -20.37
N GLN A 111 -13.90 21.47 -20.97
CA GLN A 111 -13.81 21.60 -22.43
C GLN A 111 -12.71 20.69 -23.04
N LYS A 112 -11.61 20.43 -22.33
CA LYS A 112 -10.49 19.60 -22.81
C LYS A 112 -10.67 18.10 -22.52
N HIS A 113 -11.32 17.76 -21.41
CA HIS A 113 -11.38 16.41 -20.85
C HIS A 113 -12.79 15.85 -20.65
N GLY A 114 -13.83 16.67 -20.81
CA GLY A 114 -15.23 16.32 -20.55
C GLY A 114 -15.70 16.74 -19.15
N GLU A 115 -16.97 17.11 -19.04
CA GLU A 115 -17.65 17.35 -17.76
C GLU A 115 -17.59 16.09 -16.87
N LYS A 116 -17.44 16.28 -15.56
CA LYS A 116 -17.59 15.22 -14.55
C LYS A 116 -16.69 13.99 -14.77
N LEU A 117 -15.44 14.17 -15.24
CA LEU A 117 -14.52 13.06 -15.53
C LEU A 117 -14.32 12.09 -14.34
N TRP A 118 -14.43 12.55 -13.08
CA TRP A 118 -14.38 11.71 -11.88
C TRP A 118 -15.56 10.72 -11.71
N GLU A 119 -16.63 10.86 -12.51
CA GLU A 119 -17.77 9.94 -12.59
C GLU A 119 -17.63 8.95 -13.76
N THR A 120 -16.90 9.30 -14.81
CA THR A 120 -16.81 8.53 -16.07
C THR A 120 -15.48 7.79 -16.23
N ASP A 121 -14.35 8.37 -15.79
CA ASP A 121 -13.02 7.76 -15.77
C ASP A 121 -12.15 8.35 -14.64
N GLU A 122 -12.25 7.75 -13.45
CA GLU A 122 -11.53 8.21 -12.27
C GLU A 122 -10.00 8.03 -12.34
N ASP A 123 -9.49 7.01 -13.07
CA ASP A 123 -8.05 6.78 -13.16
C ASP A 123 -7.40 7.80 -14.12
N THR A 124 -8.05 8.17 -15.25
CA THR A 124 -7.60 9.29 -16.08
C THR A 124 -7.74 10.62 -15.34
N TYR A 125 -8.84 10.85 -14.60
CA TYR A 125 -9.00 12.04 -13.76
C TYR A 125 -7.85 12.20 -12.76
N ASP A 126 -7.58 11.19 -11.91
CA ASP A 126 -6.46 11.26 -10.96
C ASP A 126 -5.10 11.43 -11.67
N PHE A 127 -4.93 10.85 -12.87
CA PHE A 127 -3.72 11.06 -13.66
C PHE A 127 -3.55 12.53 -14.09
N VAL A 128 -4.56 13.14 -14.72
CA VAL A 128 -4.43 14.49 -15.29
C VAL A 128 -4.47 15.61 -14.24
N VAL A 129 -5.16 15.42 -13.09
CA VAL A 129 -5.24 16.45 -12.04
C VAL A 129 -4.19 16.32 -10.93
N LYS A 130 -3.59 15.13 -10.72
CA LYS A 130 -2.56 14.92 -9.68
C LYS A 130 -1.24 14.40 -10.24
N VAL A 131 -1.25 13.30 -10.99
CA VAL A 131 -0.01 12.56 -11.32
C VAL A 131 0.87 13.28 -12.34
N ASP A 132 0.30 13.81 -13.43
CA ASP A 132 1.06 14.58 -14.41
C ASP A 132 1.51 15.97 -13.87
N PRO A 133 0.64 16.78 -13.24
CA PRO A 133 1.06 18.04 -12.61
C PRO A 133 2.18 17.87 -11.59
N ALA A 134 2.12 16.82 -10.74
CA ALA A 134 3.21 16.50 -9.83
C ALA A 134 4.50 16.13 -10.56
N ARG A 135 4.44 15.27 -11.60
CA ARG A 135 5.63 14.89 -12.35
C ARG A 135 6.25 16.07 -13.10
N ARG A 136 5.43 17.00 -13.59
CA ARG A 136 5.86 18.24 -14.21
C ARG A 136 6.55 19.16 -13.20
N ALA A 137 5.94 19.37 -12.03
CA ALA A 137 6.56 20.10 -10.91
C ALA A 137 7.92 19.52 -10.51
N TYR A 138 8.01 18.20 -10.31
CA TYR A 138 9.25 17.53 -9.89
C TYR A 138 10.36 17.64 -10.95
N LYS A 139 10.00 17.67 -12.24
CA LYS A 139 10.95 17.87 -13.33
C LYS A 139 11.42 19.33 -13.42
N GLU A 140 10.51 20.28 -13.35
CA GLU A 140 10.80 21.72 -13.55
C GLU A 140 11.55 22.34 -12.37
N LEU A 141 11.19 21.97 -11.13
CA LEU A 141 11.85 22.42 -9.90
C LEU A 141 13.08 21.56 -9.52
N GLY A 142 13.46 20.58 -10.33
CA GLY A 142 14.65 19.74 -10.13
C GLY A 142 14.58 18.76 -8.94
N VAL A 143 13.39 18.57 -8.36
CA VAL A 143 13.12 17.84 -7.11
C VAL A 143 13.66 16.41 -7.15
N LYS A 144 14.35 16.01 -6.06
CA LYS A 144 14.78 14.60 -5.84
C LYS A 144 14.12 13.96 -4.62
N ALA A 145 13.71 14.77 -3.65
CA ALA A 145 13.04 14.32 -2.43
C ALA A 145 11.80 15.16 -2.11
N VAL A 146 10.73 14.50 -1.66
CA VAL A 146 9.51 15.15 -1.18
C VAL A 146 9.13 14.68 0.21
N ILE A 147 8.83 15.64 1.09
CA ILE A 147 8.14 15.40 2.36
C ILE A 147 6.65 15.18 2.06
N THR A 148 6.02 14.21 2.73
CA THR A 148 4.59 13.89 2.58
C THR A 148 3.89 13.77 3.93
N GLY A 149 2.58 14.06 3.95
CA GLY A 149 1.72 13.94 5.14
C GLY A 149 1.13 12.54 5.39
N ARG A 150 1.78 11.47 4.93
CA ARG A 150 1.33 10.07 5.11
C ARG A 150 1.73 9.54 6.49
N ARG A 151 0.81 8.82 7.15
CA ARG A 151 1.02 8.14 8.45
C ARG A 151 0.49 6.71 8.40
N ALA A 152 1.05 5.81 9.19
CA ALA A 152 0.62 4.41 9.27
C ALA A 152 -0.80 4.27 9.85
N SER A 153 -1.20 5.14 10.78
CA SER A 153 -2.54 5.16 11.36
C SER A 153 -3.66 5.59 10.39
N GLN A 154 -3.34 5.87 9.12
CA GLN A 154 -4.29 6.22 8.05
C GLN A 154 -4.74 5.00 7.21
N GLY A 155 -4.43 3.79 7.68
CA GLY A 155 -4.96 2.52 7.18
C GLY A 155 -4.51 2.13 5.77
N GLY A 156 -5.12 1.04 5.27
CA GLY A 156 -4.88 0.52 3.92
C GLY A 156 -3.40 0.31 3.61
N ASP A 157 -2.97 0.72 2.42
CA ASP A 157 -1.59 0.59 1.95
C ASP A 157 -0.57 1.37 2.80
N ARG A 158 -1.02 2.32 3.64
CA ARG A 158 -0.15 3.07 4.56
C ARG A 158 0.23 2.29 5.81
N ALA A 159 -0.46 1.19 6.14
CA ALA A 159 -0.18 0.40 7.36
C ALA A 159 1.24 -0.20 7.42
N SER A 160 2.00 -0.18 6.32
CA SER A 160 3.40 -0.63 6.24
C SER A 160 4.39 0.48 5.81
N LEU A 161 4.02 1.75 6.00
CA LEU A 161 4.83 2.92 5.65
C LEU A 161 6.26 2.85 6.18
N GLN A 162 7.22 3.36 5.41
CA GLN A 162 8.59 3.58 5.89
C GLN A 162 8.86 5.07 6.10
N PRO A 163 9.78 5.44 7.03
CA PRO A 163 10.23 6.83 7.18
C PRO A 163 10.71 7.45 5.86
N LEU A 164 11.42 6.67 5.03
CA LEU A 164 11.90 7.05 3.72
C LEU A 164 11.62 5.95 2.69
N GLU A 165 10.89 6.29 1.64
CA GLU A 165 10.54 5.41 0.52
C GLU A 165 11.18 5.92 -0.78
N ILE A 166 11.39 5.04 -1.76
CA ILE A 166 11.78 5.39 -3.13
C ILE A 166 10.71 4.86 -4.08
N ASP A 167 10.16 5.71 -4.95
CA ASP A 167 9.21 5.26 -5.98
C ASP A 167 9.89 4.74 -7.26
N SER A 168 9.11 4.15 -8.16
CA SER A 168 9.58 3.58 -9.43
C SER A 168 10.30 4.57 -10.36
N THR A 169 10.24 5.86 -10.07
CA THR A 169 10.90 6.93 -10.82
C THR A 169 12.19 7.44 -10.19
N GLY A 170 12.58 6.87 -9.03
CA GLY A 170 13.74 7.31 -8.25
C GLY A 170 13.48 8.52 -7.35
N LEU A 171 12.22 8.93 -7.14
CA LEU A 171 11.88 10.04 -6.23
C LEU A 171 11.86 9.53 -4.78
N LEU A 172 12.62 10.20 -3.90
CA LEU A 172 12.59 9.96 -2.46
C LEU A 172 11.32 10.56 -1.84
N LYS A 173 10.65 9.80 -0.99
CA LYS A 173 9.41 10.17 -0.30
C LYS A 173 9.63 10.01 1.22
N LEU A 174 9.86 11.14 1.89
CA LEU A 174 10.01 11.19 3.35
C LEU A 174 8.63 11.31 4.02
N ASN A 175 8.39 10.50 5.03
CA ASN A 175 7.16 10.49 5.81
C ASN A 175 7.51 10.74 7.30
N PRO A 176 7.88 11.98 7.69
CA PRO A 176 8.45 12.25 9.02
C PRO A 176 7.49 11.97 10.18
N LEU A 177 6.18 11.99 9.93
CA LEU A 177 5.13 11.66 10.90
C LEU A 177 4.57 10.23 10.71
N PHE A 178 5.35 9.30 10.14
CA PHE A 178 4.88 7.95 9.79
C PHE A 178 4.24 7.19 10.96
N GLU A 179 4.82 7.26 12.17
CA GLU A 179 4.31 6.57 13.38
C GLU A 179 3.28 7.38 14.19
N TRP A 180 3.03 8.66 13.87
CA TRP A 180 2.04 9.45 14.62
C TRP A 180 0.61 9.00 14.35
N ASN A 181 -0.16 8.82 15.42
CA ASN A 181 -1.61 8.66 15.34
C ASN A 181 -2.30 10.03 15.08
N PHE A 182 -3.63 10.02 14.85
CA PHE A 182 -4.37 11.25 14.55
C PHE A 182 -4.43 12.22 15.75
N HIS A 183 -4.56 11.71 16.98
CA HIS A 183 -4.64 12.53 18.18
C HIS A 183 -3.36 13.35 18.43
N LEU A 184 -2.16 12.79 18.16
CA LEU A 184 -0.89 13.53 18.24
C LEU A 184 -0.83 14.68 17.21
N VAL A 185 -1.36 14.45 16.01
CA VAL A 185 -1.48 15.48 14.98
C VAL A 185 -2.45 16.58 15.43
N GLU A 186 -3.65 16.23 15.91
CA GLU A 186 -4.63 17.22 16.40
C GLU A 186 -4.11 18.01 17.61
N TRP A 187 -3.45 17.35 18.56
CA TRP A 187 -2.79 17.99 19.70
C TRP A 187 -1.75 19.01 19.23
N TYR A 188 -0.80 18.62 18.38
CA TYR A 188 0.24 19.53 17.92
C TYR A 188 -0.35 20.74 17.16
N ILE A 189 -1.34 20.50 16.30
CA ILE A 189 -2.03 21.56 15.53
C ILE A 189 -2.68 22.58 16.48
N LYS A 190 -3.34 22.10 17.53
CA LYS A 190 -3.98 22.95 18.56
C LYS A 190 -2.95 23.72 19.37
N GLU A 191 -1.98 23.02 19.96
CA GLU A 191 -0.99 23.60 20.88
C GLU A 191 -0.14 24.68 20.19
N ASN A 192 0.29 24.42 18.95
CA ASN A 192 1.14 25.32 18.18
C ASN A 192 0.36 26.35 17.34
N ASN A 193 -0.97 26.42 17.51
CA ASN A 193 -1.86 27.33 16.80
C ASN A 193 -1.61 27.29 15.28
N VAL A 194 -1.58 26.09 14.72
CA VAL A 194 -1.29 25.85 13.29
C VAL A 194 -2.55 26.12 12.47
N PRO A 195 -2.50 26.97 11.42
CA PRO A 195 -3.63 27.18 10.52
C PRO A 195 -4.11 25.85 9.95
N ARG A 196 -5.41 25.60 9.99
CA ARG A 196 -6.05 24.37 9.52
C ARG A 196 -7.35 24.67 8.78
N ASN A 197 -7.78 23.75 7.93
CA ASN A 197 -8.96 23.96 7.10
C ASN A 197 -10.23 24.13 7.94
N LYS A 198 -11.01 25.18 7.66
CA LYS A 198 -12.27 25.52 8.36
C LYS A 198 -13.35 24.44 8.21
N LEU A 199 -13.21 23.55 7.22
CA LEU A 199 -14.06 22.37 7.02
C LEU A 199 -13.91 21.32 8.14
N LEU A 200 -12.80 21.30 8.88
CA LEU A 200 -12.62 20.36 9.99
C LEU A 200 -13.66 20.57 11.10
N ASP A 201 -13.94 21.83 11.47
CA ASP A 201 -15.00 22.19 12.44
C ASP A 201 -16.40 21.82 11.94
N GLN A 202 -16.56 21.63 10.63
CA GLN A 202 -17.82 21.22 10.01
C GLN A 202 -17.97 19.69 9.91
N GLY A 203 -17.01 18.89 10.38
CA GLY A 203 -17.06 17.42 10.37
C GLY A 203 -16.28 16.72 9.24
N TYR A 204 -15.40 17.43 8.52
CA TYR A 204 -14.55 16.83 7.49
C TYR A 204 -13.14 16.47 8.02
N ARG A 205 -12.92 15.20 8.43
CA ARG A 205 -11.62 14.74 8.96
C ARG A 205 -10.48 14.67 7.93
N SER A 206 -10.79 14.45 6.65
CA SER A 206 -9.81 14.41 5.54
C SER A 206 -10.36 15.14 4.31
N VAL A 207 -9.81 16.31 3.99
CA VAL A 207 -10.24 17.17 2.88
C VAL A 207 -9.49 16.84 1.57
N GLY A 208 -10.15 17.08 0.43
CA GLY A 208 -9.58 17.10 -0.92
C GLY A 208 -10.64 17.59 -1.91
N ASP A 209 -10.64 17.06 -3.13
CA ASP A 209 -11.61 17.41 -4.18
C ASP A 209 -13.08 17.36 -3.68
N TRP A 210 -13.88 18.40 -3.94
CA TRP A 210 -15.19 18.59 -3.31
C TRP A 210 -16.20 17.49 -3.66
N HIS A 211 -16.18 16.99 -4.89
CA HIS A 211 -17.04 15.91 -5.38
C HIS A 211 -16.65 14.52 -4.85
N SER A 212 -15.59 14.40 -4.05
CA SER A 212 -15.10 13.12 -3.52
C SER A 212 -14.64 13.21 -2.06
N THR A 213 -15.22 14.17 -1.34
CA THR A 213 -15.03 14.41 0.10
C THR A 213 -16.39 14.52 0.77
N VAL A 214 -16.66 13.67 1.77
CA VAL A 214 -17.86 13.73 2.60
C VAL A 214 -17.50 13.90 4.08
N LYS A 215 -18.45 14.42 4.86
CA LYS A 215 -18.34 14.47 6.32
C LYS A 215 -18.37 13.06 6.91
N VAL A 216 -17.70 12.85 8.04
CA VAL A 216 -17.69 11.57 8.77
C VAL A 216 -18.32 11.72 10.13
N ALA A 217 -18.90 10.62 10.64
CA ALA A 217 -19.39 10.59 12.01
C ALA A 217 -18.22 10.56 13.01
N GLU A 218 -18.46 11.05 14.22
CA GLU A 218 -17.51 10.93 15.32
C GLU A 218 -17.20 9.45 15.60
N GLY A 219 -15.93 9.12 15.79
CA GLY A 219 -15.45 7.74 15.95
C GLY A 219 -15.19 6.96 14.65
N GLN A 220 -15.47 7.51 13.46
CA GLN A 220 -15.04 6.91 12.19
C GLN A 220 -13.60 7.26 11.82
N ASP A 221 -12.98 6.41 11.00
CA ASP A 221 -11.63 6.58 10.44
C ASP A 221 -11.42 7.97 9.81
N GLU A 222 -10.22 8.53 9.99
CA GLU A 222 -9.78 9.84 9.45
C GLU A 222 -10.14 10.03 7.97
N ARG A 223 -10.07 8.94 7.19
CA ARG A 223 -10.22 8.91 5.74
C ARG A 223 -11.49 8.22 5.26
N ALA A 224 -12.39 7.76 6.15
CA ALA A 224 -13.70 7.20 5.75
C ALA A 224 -14.54 8.17 4.90
N GLY A 225 -14.28 9.49 5.00
CA GLY A 225 -14.91 10.54 4.19
C GLY A 225 -14.35 10.68 2.77
N ARG A 226 -13.35 9.88 2.37
CA ARG A 226 -12.78 9.88 1.02
C ARG A 226 -13.20 8.60 0.31
N TRP A 227 -13.73 8.75 -0.91
CA TRP A 227 -14.18 7.64 -1.78
C TRP A 227 -15.24 6.70 -1.15
N ALA A 228 -16.10 7.22 -0.26
CA ALA A 228 -17.20 6.46 0.33
C ALA A 228 -18.04 5.74 -0.75
N GLY A 229 -18.09 4.41 -0.69
CA GLY A 229 -18.76 3.56 -1.69
C GLY A 229 -17.91 3.11 -2.88
N LYS A 230 -16.58 3.35 -2.90
CA LYS A 230 -15.64 2.90 -3.94
C LYS A 230 -14.51 2.05 -3.35
N GLU A 231 -13.95 1.12 -4.14
CA GLU A 231 -12.84 0.22 -3.74
C GLU A 231 -11.45 0.92 -3.74
N LYS A 232 -11.33 2.14 -3.21
CA LYS A 232 -10.13 2.98 -3.36
C LYS A 232 -9.48 3.32 -2.02
N SER A 233 -8.37 2.65 -1.73
CA SER A 233 -7.51 2.90 -0.56
C SER A 233 -6.61 4.13 -0.72
N GLU A 234 -6.05 4.36 -1.92
CA GLU A 234 -5.01 5.37 -2.13
C GLU A 234 -5.22 6.31 -3.32
N CYS A 235 -4.63 7.50 -3.18
CA CYS A 235 -4.57 8.53 -4.20
C CYS A 235 -3.59 8.14 -5.33
N GLY A 236 -3.92 8.47 -6.58
CA GLY A 236 -3.03 8.21 -7.74
C GLY A 236 -1.58 8.72 -7.57
N LEU A 237 -1.38 9.80 -6.81
CA LEU A 237 -0.06 10.37 -6.48
C LEU A 237 0.90 9.39 -5.75
N HIS A 238 0.36 8.31 -5.17
CA HIS A 238 1.11 7.28 -4.45
C HIS A 238 1.05 5.89 -5.12
N LYS A 239 0.33 5.76 -6.25
CA LYS A 239 0.39 4.58 -7.13
C LYS A 239 1.63 4.64 -8.04
N ASP A 240 1.88 3.58 -8.81
CA ASP A 240 2.96 3.56 -9.80
C ASP A 240 2.70 4.52 -10.98
N TYR A 241 3.68 5.40 -11.24
CA TYR A 241 3.61 6.42 -12.29
C TYR A 241 3.46 5.83 -13.70
N PHE A 242 4.20 4.75 -14.00
CA PHE A 242 4.24 4.19 -15.35
C PHE A 242 2.93 3.46 -15.69
N THR A 243 2.36 2.75 -14.71
CA THR A 243 1.06 2.08 -14.80
C THR A 243 -0.06 3.09 -15.07
N MET A 244 -0.19 4.13 -14.25
CA MET A 244 -1.22 5.16 -14.47
C MET A 244 -1.04 5.90 -15.80
N LYS A 245 0.20 6.19 -16.19
CA LYS A 245 0.52 6.81 -17.50
C LYS A 245 0.20 5.91 -18.69
N ALA A 246 0.23 4.59 -18.52
CA ALA A 246 -0.23 3.64 -19.55
C ALA A 246 -1.75 3.62 -19.61
N GLN A 247 -2.45 3.51 -18.47
CA GLN A 247 -3.90 3.49 -18.38
C GLN A 247 -4.54 4.74 -19.02
N ALA A 248 -4.14 5.94 -18.60
CA ALA A 248 -4.69 7.20 -19.13
C ALA A 248 -4.47 7.36 -20.65
N LYS A 249 -3.34 6.85 -21.17
CA LYS A 249 -3.07 6.83 -22.63
C LYS A 249 -3.95 5.88 -23.42
N THR A 250 -4.48 4.83 -22.79
CA THR A 250 -5.40 3.89 -23.43
C THR A 250 -6.85 4.34 -23.31
N ALA A 251 -7.20 5.06 -22.23
CA ALA A 251 -8.57 5.50 -21.97
C ALA A 251 -8.96 6.80 -22.69
N MET A 252 -8.03 7.74 -22.92
CA MET A 252 -8.31 8.95 -23.70
C MET A 252 -8.68 8.61 -25.17
N PRO A 253 -9.93 8.88 -25.62
CA PRO A 253 -10.33 8.60 -26.99
C PRO A 253 -9.67 9.57 -27.97
N ALA A 254 -9.25 9.07 -29.14
CA ALA A 254 -8.56 9.86 -30.16
C ALA A 254 -9.51 10.73 -31.00
N PHE A 255 -10.21 11.68 -30.36
CA PHE A 255 -11.11 12.63 -31.04
C PHE A 255 -10.79 14.10 -30.70
N PHE A 256 -10.76 14.92 -31.76
CA PHE A 256 -10.63 16.39 -31.75
C PHE A 256 -9.44 17.02 -31.01
N ILE A 257 -8.30 17.07 -31.70
CA ILE A 257 -7.38 18.20 -31.60
C ILE A 257 -7.73 19.19 -32.73
N PRO A 258 -8.41 20.32 -32.45
CA PRO A 258 -8.53 21.41 -33.43
C PRO A 258 -7.22 22.20 -33.50
N TYR A 259 -6.61 22.25 -34.68
CA TYR A 259 -5.52 23.15 -35.07
C TYR A 259 -4.25 23.17 -34.20
N CYS A 260 -3.34 22.23 -34.48
CA CYS A 260 -1.95 22.61 -34.77
C CYS A 260 -1.45 21.84 -36.00
N GLY A 261 -1.43 22.51 -37.16
CA GLY A 261 -0.64 22.07 -38.30
C GLY A 261 0.87 22.24 -38.02
N LEU A 262 1.72 21.62 -38.85
CA LEU A 262 3.17 21.48 -38.62
C LEU A 262 3.53 20.73 -37.32
N HIS A 263 3.56 19.39 -37.41
CA HIS A 263 4.75 18.60 -37.01
C HIS A 263 4.65 17.11 -37.40
N ILE A 264 3.45 16.55 -37.52
CA ILE A 264 3.22 15.13 -37.88
C ILE A 264 3.12 14.92 -39.41
N LEU A 265 4.06 15.49 -40.16
CA LEU A 265 4.34 15.11 -41.56
C LEU A 265 5.79 14.64 -41.74
N ASN A 266 6.72 15.06 -40.88
CA ASN A 266 8.16 14.85 -41.07
C ASN A 266 8.69 13.50 -40.52
N ARG A 267 7.80 12.54 -40.19
CA ARG A 267 8.19 11.16 -39.82
C ARG A 267 7.55 10.06 -40.67
N ILE A 268 6.33 10.28 -41.17
CA ILE A 268 5.68 9.35 -42.12
C ILE A 268 6.31 9.50 -43.52
N TYR A 269 6.63 10.73 -43.93
CA TYR A 269 7.26 11.00 -45.23
C TYR A 269 8.67 10.38 -45.36
N ILE A 270 9.44 10.32 -44.27
CA ILE A 270 10.76 9.68 -44.25
C ILE A 270 10.64 8.16 -44.44
N TYR A 271 9.69 7.50 -43.77
CA TYR A 271 9.50 6.05 -43.90
C TYR A 271 9.00 5.64 -45.31
N LEU A 272 8.09 6.43 -45.89
CA LEU A 272 7.61 6.20 -47.26
C LEU A 272 8.69 6.51 -48.31
N LEU A 273 9.54 7.53 -48.12
CA LEU A 273 10.67 7.80 -49.01
C LEU A 273 11.73 6.69 -49.01
N TYR A 274 11.96 6.01 -47.88
CA TYR A 274 12.86 4.86 -47.85
C TYR A 274 12.27 3.64 -48.56
N LEU A 275 10.97 3.38 -48.42
CA LEU A 275 10.28 2.29 -49.13
C LEU A 275 10.17 2.55 -50.65
N TYR A 276 9.94 3.79 -51.08
CA TYR A 276 9.88 4.14 -52.51
C TYR A 276 11.25 4.34 -53.20
N LYS A 277 12.37 4.33 -52.46
CA LYS A 277 13.74 4.37 -53.03
C LYS A 277 14.40 2.98 -53.18
N GLY A 278 13.75 1.91 -52.73
CA GLY A 278 14.25 0.54 -52.87
C GLY A 278 14.01 -0.08 -54.25
N ILE A 279 13.21 0.55 -55.12
CA ILE A 279 12.82 0.06 -56.45
C ILE A 279 12.91 1.24 -57.44
N MET A 280 13.38 0.99 -58.66
CA MET A 280 13.68 1.98 -59.71
C MET A 280 14.90 2.88 -59.45
N TYR A 281 16.10 2.28 -59.47
CA TYR A 281 17.31 2.99 -59.89
C TYR A 281 17.72 2.55 -61.31
N ASN A 282 17.21 3.27 -62.33
CA ASN A 282 17.86 3.38 -63.63
C ASN A 282 17.31 4.59 -64.42
N VAL A 283 18.15 5.21 -65.25
CA VAL A 283 17.84 6.33 -66.18
C VAL A 283 17.50 7.70 -65.55
N ILE A 284 18.56 8.51 -65.33
CA ILE A 284 18.87 9.85 -65.92
C ILE A 284 17.83 11.03 -65.81
N PRO A 285 18.26 12.31 -65.67
CA PRO A 285 17.50 13.32 -64.90
C PRO A 285 17.03 14.57 -65.68
N SER A 286 16.15 15.38 -65.05
CA SER A 286 16.24 16.86 -64.90
C SER A 286 14.92 17.51 -64.42
N PHE A 287 14.95 18.43 -63.44
CA PHE A 287 14.55 19.85 -63.55
C PHE A 287 14.63 20.62 -62.21
N HIS A 288 14.55 21.96 -62.25
CA HIS A 288 14.62 22.88 -61.11
C HIS A 288 13.23 23.38 -60.65
N GLY A 289 13.13 23.84 -59.38
CA GLY A 289 12.01 24.65 -58.89
C GLY A 289 12.17 25.07 -57.42
N SER A 290 12.02 26.36 -57.11
CA SER A 290 12.09 26.91 -55.74
C SER A 290 11.28 28.21 -55.62
N VAL A 291 10.50 28.37 -54.55
CA VAL A 291 9.72 29.58 -54.23
C VAL A 291 9.69 29.78 -52.71
N ALA A 292 9.81 31.04 -52.27
CA ALA A 292 9.92 31.42 -50.85
C ALA A 292 8.61 31.96 -50.24
N LEU A 293 8.52 31.92 -48.91
CA LEU A 293 7.45 32.54 -48.12
C LEU A 293 7.69 34.05 -47.93
N ARG A 294 6.61 34.84 -47.87
CA ARG A 294 6.63 36.26 -47.49
C ARG A 294 5.43 36.58 -46.59
N ALA A 295 5.66 37.35 -45.52
CA ALA A 295 4.64 37.72 -44.54
C ALA A 295 4.37 39.24 -44.53
N LEU A 296 3.16 39.66 -44.14
CA LEU A 296 2.74 41.05 -43.94
C LEU A 296 1.87 41.20 -42.67
N HIS A 297 1.57 42.44 -42.27
CA HIS A 297 1.19 42.84 -40.91
C HIS A 297 -0.34 43.00 -40.63
N LYS A 298 -0.66 43.37 -39.38
CA LYS A 298 -1.98 43.49 -38.69
C LYS A 298 -2.69 44.87 -38.94
N PRO A 299 -3.71 45.33 -38.14
CA PRO A 299 -5.15 44.97 -38.10
C PRO A 299 -6.11 46.22 -38.06
N PRO A 300 -7.40 46.18 -37.63
CA PRO A 300 -8.52 45.23 -37.81
C PRO A 300 -9.64 45.81 -38.75
N PRO A 301 -10.77 46.52 -38.39
CA PRO A 301 -11.59 46.68 -37.17
C PRO A 301 -13.15 46.45 -37.29
N SER A 302 -13.78 46.05 -36.17
CA SER A 302 -15.19 46.28 -35.73
C SER A 302 -16.44 45.63 -36.41
N ARG A 303 -17.29 45.05 -35.54
CA ARG A 303 -18.74 44.71 -35.64
C ARG A 303 -19.24 43.64 -36.66
N SER A 304 -20.35 43.00 -36.27
CA SER A 304 -20.93 41.76 -36.83
C SER A 304 -22.16 41.99 -37.71
N PRO A 305 -22.56 40.97 -38.50
CA PRO A 305 -23.87 40.36 -38.24
C PRO A 305 -23.86 38.82 -38.17
N LYS A 306 -25.00 38.23 -37.77
CA LYS A 306 -25.23 36.79 -37.63
C LYS A 306 -25.55 36.12 -38.98
N PHE A 307 -25.26 34.83 -39.11
CA PHE A 307 -25.94 33.95 -40.05
C PHE A 307 -26.47 32.69 -39.34
N VAL A 308 -27.57 32.15 -39.87
CA VAL A 308 -28.23 30.93 -39.40
C VAL A 308 -28.26 29.94 -40.56
N VAL A 309 -27.97 28.67 -40.29
CA VAL A 309 -28.26 27.56 -41.21
C VAL A 309 -29.03 26.51 -40.41
N SER A 310 -30.19 26.12 -40.91
CA SER A 310 -30.98 25.01 -40.38
C SER A 310 -30.97 23.84 -41.37
N ALA A 311 -30.90 22.63 -40.85
CA ALA A 311 -31.27 21.42 -41.57
C ALA A 311 -32.40 20.75 -40.78
N ARG A 312 -33.52 20.45 -41.45
CA ARG A 312 -34.71 19.85 -40.85
C ARG A 312 -34.90 18.46 -41.45
N LEU A 313 -35.01 17.45 -40.61
CA LEU A 313 -35.67 16.18 -40.96
C LEU A 313 -36.68 15.89 -39.86
N THR A 314 -37.93 15.64 -40.28
CA THR A 314 -39.09 15.47 -39.41
C THR A 314 -39.77 14.15 -39.72
N ALA A 315 -40.06 13.38 -38.67
CA ALA A 315 -41.01 12.28 -38.72
C ALA A 315 -41.85 12.33 -37.43
N GLU A 316 -43.13 12.63 -37.56
CA GLU A 316 -44.09 12.61 -36.45
C GLU A 316 -44.87 11.30 -36.45
N SER A 317 -45.19 10.78 -35.26
CA SER A 317 -46.42 10.01 -35.07
C SER A 317 -46.92 10.18 -33.64
N ASN A 318 -48.17 10.64 -33.50
CA ASN A 318 -48.83 10.80 -32.21
C ASN A 318 -49.49 9.49 -31.82
N TYR A 319 -49.42 9.10 -30.54
CA TYR A 319 -50.53 8.40 -29.87
C TYR A 319 -50.54 8.70 -28.37
N ALA A 320 -51.75 8.74 -27.80
CA ALA A 320 -51.97 9.19 -26.43
C ALA A 320 -51.87 8.05 -25.38
N SER A 321 -51.71 8.48 -24.13
CA SER A 321 -51.81 7.74 -22.86
C SER A 321 -52.46 6.35 -22.87
N HIS A 322 -51.78 5.37 -22.27
CA HIS A 322 -52.37 4.33 -21.40
C HIS A 322 -51.30 3.79 -20.43
N SER A 323 -51.68 3.45 -19.19
CA SER A 323 -50.78 2.93 -18.16
C SER A 323 -50.78 1.39 -18.14
N ILE A 324 -49.67 0.76 -18.54
CA ILE A 324 -49.50 -0.70 -18.47
C ILE A 324 -48.16 -1.04 -17.81
N LYS A 325 -48.19 -1.96 -16.83
CA LYS A 325 -47.00 -2.46 -16.13
C LYS A 325 -46.24 -3.45 -17.02
N ALA A 326 -44.94 -3.24 -17.22
CA ALA A 326 -44.05 -4.22 -17.86
C ALA A 326 -42.83 -4.49 -16.97
N ARG A 327 -42.61 -5.75 -16.59
CA ARG A 327 -41.33 -6.23 -16.03
C ARG A 327 -40.40 -6.56 -17.19
N TYR A 328 -39.25 -5.92 -17.29
CA TYR A 328 -38.18 -6.34 -18.21
C TYR A 328 -37.16 -7.21 -17.48
N SER A 329 -36.79 -8.35 -18.06
CA SER A 329 -35.67 -9.18 -17.58
C SER A 329 -34.39 -8.83 -18.33
N PHE A 330 -33.27 -8.89 -17.62
CA PHE A 330 -31.97 -8.38 -18.09
C PHE A 330 -31.39 -9.15 -19.31
N GLN A 331 -31.91 -10.33 -19.62
CA GLN A 331 -31.40 -11.19 -20.71
C GLN A 331 -31.88 -10.79 -22.12
N GLY A 332 -32.94 -9.99 -22.25
CA GLY A 332 -33.48 -9.63 -23.58
C GLY A 332 -32.58 -8.68 -24.38
N PHE A 333 -31.96 -7.70 -23.70
CA PHE A 333 -31.27 -6.58 -24.35
C PHE A 333 -29.93 -6.98 -24.99
N LEU A 334 -29.22 -7.96 -24.41
CA LEU A 334 -27.89 -8.36 -24.85
C LEU A 334 -27.86 -9.05 -26.23
N LYS A 335 -29.00 -9.55 -26.72
CA LYS A 335 -29.05 -10.42 -27.92
C LYS A 335 -29.23 -9.67 -29.24
N THR A 336 -29.57 -8.37 -29.20
CA THR A 336 -29.80 -7.54 -30.41
C THR A 336 -28.54 -6.75 -30.83
N VAL A 337 -27.64 -6.44 -29.89
CA VAL A 337 -26.46 -5.59 -30.14
C VAL A 337 -25.30 -6.36 -30.79
N ILE A 338 -25.27 -7.69 -30.68
CA ILE A 338 -24.12 -8.54 -31.03
C ILE A 338 -24.20 -9.12 -32.47
N THR A 339 -25.25 -8.81 -33.24
CA THR A 339 -25.52 -9.43 -34.56
C THR A 339 -25.30 -8.55 -35.79
N THR A 340 -24.95 -7.27 -35.65
CA THR A 340 -24.78 -6.34 -36.80
C THR A 340 -23.59 -5.38 -36.67
N GLN A 341 -22.36 -5.88 -36.87
CA GLN A 341 -21.20 -5.19 -37.50
C GLN A 341 -19.88 -5.93 -37.20
N LEU A 342 -19.50 -6.94 -38.01
CA LEU A 342 -18.13 -7.46 -38.12
C LEU A 342 -17.98 -8.22 -39.47
N PRO A 343 -16.88 -8.03 -40.23
CA PRO A 343 -16.64 -8.79 -41.46
C PRO A 343 -16.09 -10.21 -41.17
N PRO A 344 -16.41 -11.22 -42.00
CA PRO A 344 -16.16 -12.62 -41.67
C PRO A 344 -14.75 -13.11 -42.07
N ALA A 345 -13.70 -12.67 -41.34
CA ALA A 345 -12.33 -13.17 -41.56
C ALA A 345 -11.43 -13.07 -40.31
N LEU A 346 -11.60 -13.99 -39.35
CA LEU A 346 -10.56 -14.56 -38.46
C LEU A 346 -11.21 -15.50 -37.42
N SER A 347 -10.72 -16.73 -37.27
CA SER A 347 -11.30 -17.72 -36.36
C SER A 347 -10.83 -17.55 -34.91
N LEU A 348 -11.75 -17.31 -33.97
CA LEU A 348 -11.44 -17.27 -32.55
C LEU A 348 -11.10 -18.66 -31.98
N ARG A 349 -9.81 -18.99 -31.92
CA ARG A 349 -9.31 -20.06 -31.03
C ARG A 349 -9.05 -19.50 -29.64
N SER A 350 -10.00 -19.77 -28.72
CA SER A 350 -9.78 -19.94 -27.28
C SER A 350 -8.72 -19.04 -26.61
N PHE A 351 -9.07 -17.79 -26.31
CA PHE A 351 -8.46 -17.04 -25.22
C PHE A 351 -9.18 -17.37 -23.90
N PRO A 352 -8.47 -17.63 -22.79
CA PRO A 352 -9.11 -17.90 -21.51
C PRO A 352 -9.66 -16.60 -20.91
N THR A 353 -10.93 -16.62 -20.48
CA THR A 353 -11.60 -15.48 -19.84
C THR A 353 -11.03 -15.25 -18.44
N LEU A 354 -9.97 -14.45 -18.32
CA LEU A 354 -9.37 -14.11 -17.03
C LEU A 354 -10.26 -13.09 -16.29
N VAL A 355 -11.29 -13.59 -15.63
CA VAL A 355 -12.17 -12.79 -14.77
C VAL A 355 -11.36 -12.29 -13.57
N TYR A 356 -10.89 -11.04 -13.66
CA TYR A 356 -10.36 -10.30 -12.51
C TYR A 356 -11.50 -10.06 -11.51
N ARG A 357 -11.68 -11.00 -10.59
CA ARG A 357 -12.37 -10.73 -9.33
C ARG A 357 -11.45 -9.83 -8.51
N CYS A 358 -12.00 -8.73 -7.98
CA CYS A 358 -11.32 -7.99 -6.93
C CYS A 358 -11.01 -8.97 -5.77
N PRO A 359 -9.79 -8.99 -5.21
CA PRO A 359 -9.52 -9.78 -4.02
C PRO A 359 -10.44 -9.29 -2.90
N PRO A 360 -11.25 -10.15 -2.26
CA PRO A 360 -12.00 -9.72 -1.08
C PRO A 360 -11.00 -9.24 -0.02
N ALA A 361 -11.44 -8.30 0.83
CA ALA A 361 -10.70 -7.95 2.03
C ALA A 361 -10.29 -9.25 2.76
N ILE A 362 -9.02 -9.34 3.18
CA ILE A 362 -8.40 -10.58 3.68
C ILE A 362 -8.85 -10.82 5.12
N VAL A 363 -10.14 -11.08 5.27
CA VAL A 363 -10.78 -11.59 6.48
C VAL A 363 -10.38 -13.05 6.61
N VAL A 364 -9.91 -13.46 7.79
CA VAL A 364 -9.75 -14.88 8.11
C VAL A 364 -11.13 -15.51 8.03
N THR A 365 -11.32 -16.50 7.14
CA THR A 365 -12.60 -17.20 7.05
C THR A 365 -12.95 -17.75 8.42
N ILE A 366 -14.11 -17.32 8.95
CA ILE A 366 -14.56 -17.64 10.30
C ILE A 366 -14.44 -19.14 10.51
N PRO A 367 -13.61 -19.60 11.48
CA PRO A 367 -13.43 -21.03 11.69
C PRO A 367 -14.78 -21.68 12.03
N ASP A 368 -15.04 -22.84 11.42
CA ASP A 368 -16.25 -23.60 11.75
C ASP A 368 -16.09 -24.22 13.15
N PHE A 369 -16.84 -23.68 14.11
CA PHE A 369 -16.95 -24.22 15.47
C PHE A 369 -18.02 -25.32 15.57
N GLY A 370 -18.45 -25.88 14.44
CA GLY A 370 -19.44 -26.95 14.34
C GLY A 370 -20.88 -26.44 14.40
N PRO A 371 -21.87 -27.33 14.17
CA PRO A 371 -23.29 -26.96 14.17
C PRO A 371 -23.72 -26.26 15.46
N GLY A 372 -24.24 -25.04 15.34
CA GLY A 372 -24.64 -24.21 16.48
C GLY A 372 -23.49 -23.63 17.31
N GLY A 373 -22.23 -23.75 16.85
CA GLY A 373 -21.05 -23.27 17.59
C GLY A 373 -20.63 -24.17 18.75
N CYS A 374 -20.98 -25.45 18.72
CA CYS A 374 -20.78 -26.39 19.84
C CYS A 374 -19.32 -26.60 20.29
N ASN A 375 -18.33 -26.28 19.46
CA ASN A 375 -16.91 -26.32 19.82
C ASN A 375 -16.35 -24.95 20.26
N PHE A 376 -17.16 -23.89 20.29
CA PHE A 376 -16.75 -22.59 20.81
C PHE A 376 -16.67 -22.69 22.35
N PRO A 377 -15.52 -22.42 22.98
CA PRO A 377 -15.36 -22.69 24.40
C PRO A 377 -16.28 -21.80 25.26
N PRO A 378 -16.74 -22.27 26.43
CA PRO A 378 -17.57 -21.45 27.31
C PRO A 378 -16.80 -20.24 27.84
N LEU A 379 -17.49 -19.11 28.00
CA LEU A 379 -16.92 -17.92 28.64
C LEU A 379 -16.58 -18.24 30.11
N PRO A 380 -15.35 -17.97 30.58
CA PRO A 380 -14.99 -18.17 31.99
C PRO A 380 -15.72 -17.17 32.90
N VAL A 381 -15.67 -17.41 34.22
CA VAL A 381 -16.33 -16.58 35.23
C VAL A 381 -15.28 -15.80 36.02
N ILE A 382 -15.34 -14.47 35.94
CA ILE A 382 -14.72 -13.54 36.89
C ILE A 382 -15.57 -13.57 38.17
N ARG A 383 -14.94 -13.76 39.33
CA ARG A 383 -15.62 -14.06 40.62
C ARG A 383 -15.85 -12.80 41.44
N SER A 384 -14.90 -11.87 41.39
CA SER A 384 -14.93 -10.56 42.02
C SER A 384 -15.91 -9.68 41.29
N ARG A 385 -17.03 -9.37 41.95
CA ARG A 385 -18.05 -8.48 41.41
C ARG A 385 -17.52 -7.07 41.12
N ALA A 386 -16.45 -6.63 41.81
CA ALA A 386 -15.78 -5.36 41.51
C ALA A 386 -15.06 -5.39 40.16
N ILE A 387 -14.24 -6.43 39.91
CA ILE A 387 -13.55 -6.62 38.63
C ILE A 387 -14.57 -6.81 37.51
N GLU A 388 -15.59 -7.65 37.71
CA GLU A 388 -16.65 -7.87 36.71
C GLU A 388 -17.39 -6.57 36.37
N LEU A 389 -17.75 -5.75 37.37
CA LEU A 389 -18.39 -4.46 37.13
C LEU A 389 -17.47 -3.51 36.35
N GLN A 390 -16.19 -3.43 36.69
CA GLN A 390 -15.23 -2.54 36.03
C GLN A 390 -14.97 -2.96 34.57
N VAL A 391 -14.73 -4.25 34.32
CA VAL A 391 -14.59 -4.84 32.97
C VAL A 391 -15.77 -4.48 32.07
N PHE A 392 -16.99 -4.51 32.60
CA PHE A 392 -18.20 -4.14 31.86
C PHE A 392 -18.65 -2.70 32.13
N THR A 393 -17.73 -1.74 32.34
CA THR A 393 -18.08 -0.31 32.41
C THR A 393 -17.18 0.55 31.53
N HIS A 394 -17.71 1.08 30.44
CA HIS A 394 -16.99 2.01 29.57
C HIS A 394 -16.93 3.42 30.18
N ARG A 395 -15.81 4.13 29.98
CA ARG A 395 -15.54 5.49 30.50
C ARG A 395 -16.72 6.47 30.40
N SER A 396 -17.52 6.39 29.33
CA SER A 396 -18.67 7.30 29.16
C SER A 396 -19.75 7.14 30.23
N PHE A 397 -19.85 5.99 30.90
CA PHE A 397 -20.77 5.80 32.03
C PHE A 397 -20.54 6.82 33.17
N PHE A 398 -19.28 7.25 33.37
CA PHE A 398 -18.90 8.26 34.36
C PHE A 398 -18.65 9.65 33.76
N ALA A 399 -18.75 9.80 32.44
CA ALA A 399 -18.50 11.04 31.70
C ALA A 399 -17.15 11.73 32.02
N ARG A 400 -16.10 10.95 32.34
CA ARG A 400 -14.78 11.50 32.70
C ARG A 400 -14.07 12.17 31.50
N PRO A 401 -13.25 13.22 31.72
CA PRO A 401 -12.52 13.88 30.64
C PRO A 401 -11.36 13.03 30.09
N THR A 402 -11.29 12.88 28.77
CA THR A 402 -10.33 12.01 28.06
C THR A 402 -8.92 12.58 27.87
N HIS A 403 -8.60 13.72 28.50
CA HIS A 403 -7.34 14.45 28.32
C HIS A 403 -6.55 14.64 29.63
N ILE A 404 -6.90 13.86 30.66
CA ILE A 404 -6.19 13.82 31.93
C ILE A 404 -5.03 12.81 31.82
N PHE A 405 -3.85 13.17 32.31
CA PHE A 405 -2.65 12.32 32.24
C PHE A 405 -2.69 11.15 33.22
N GLU A 406 -3.10 11.41 34.47
CA GLU A 406 -3.24 10.43 35.56
C GLU A 406 -4.51 10.74 36.36
N ASP A 407 -5.21 9.71 36.83
CA ASP A 407 -6.31 9.90 37.79
C ASP A 407 -5.80 10.53 39.10
N HIS A 408 -6.70 11.22 39.82
CA HIS A 408 -6.41 11.61 41.19
C HIS A 408 -6.24 10.35 42.08
N PRO A 409 -5.25 10.27 42.98
CA PRO A 409 -4.99 9.07 43.79
C PRO A 409 -6.21 8.59 44.60
N ASP A 410 -7.02 9.51 45.10
CA ASP A 410 -8.25 9.21 45.86
C ASP A 410 -9.49 8.96 44.98
N ASP A 411 -9.41 9.16 43.66
CA ASP A 411 -10.51 8.92 42.71
C ASP A 411 -10.03 8.23 41.40
N PRO A 412 -9.46 7.01 41.46
CA PRO A 412 -9.03 6.27 40.28
C PRO A 412 -10.22 5.87 39.40
N SER A 413 -10.08 5.97 38.06
CA SER A 413 -11.20 5.66 37.17
C SER A 413 -11.66 4.20 37.31
N PRO A 414 -12.95 3.97 37.62
CA PRO A 414 -13.53 2.63 37.77
C PRO A 414 -14.15 2.12 36.47
N ASP A 415 -13.54 2.44 35.32
CA ASP A 415 -13.89 1.97 33.98
C ASP A 415 -12.94 0.88 33.45
N ASN A 416 -13.25 0.40 32.25
CA ASN A 416 -12.66 -0.76 31.60
C ASN A 416 -11.24 -0.54 31.04
N GLU A 417 -10.78 0.71 30.85
CA GLU A 417 -9.60 1.02 30.02
C GLU A 417 -8.29 0.42 30.59
N LYS A 418 -8.17 0.36 31.92
CA LYS A 418 -7.01 -0.27 32.59
C LYS A 418 -6.96 -1.78 32.40
N PHE A 419 -8.12 -2.44 32.29
CA PHE A 419 -8.19 -3.86 31.98
C PHE A 419 -8.11 -4.12 30.47
N GLU A 420 -8.57 -3.20 29.63
CA GLU A 420 -8.44 -3.24 28.16
C GLU A 420 -6.96 -3.25 27.75
N HIS A 421 -6.19 -2.27 28.23
CA HIS A 421 -4.73 -2.17 28.01
C HIS A 421 -3.97 -3.40 28.55
N LEU A 422 -4.34 -3.91 29.74
CA LEU A 422 -3.79 -5.16 30.27
C LEU A 422 -4.19 -6.38 29.43
N GLY A 423 -5.38 -6.34 28.83
CA GLY A 423 -5.97 -7.36 27.98
C GLY A 423 -5.25 -7.55 26.65
N ASP A 424 -4.95 -6.47 25.93
CA ASP A 424 -4.14 -6.52 24.69
C ASP A 424 -2.77 -7.16 24.95
N ALA A 425 -2.05 -6.71 25.98
CA ALA A 425 -0.74 -7.27 26.33
C ALA A 425 -0.80 -8.79 26.62
N VAL A 426 -1.85 -9.25 27.32
CA VAL A 426 -2.09 -10.66 27.63
C VAL A 426 -2.51 -11.46 26.39
N LEU A 427 -3.36 -10.89 25.53
CA LEU A 427 -3.78 -11.47 24.24
C LEU A 427 -2.58 -11.63 23.30
N GLY A 428 -1.81 -10.56 23.10
CA GLY A 428 -0.62 -10.53 22.25
C GLY A 428 0.43 -11.54 22.68
N LEU A 429 0.68 -11.67 23.99
CA LEU A 429 1.53 -12.73 24.55
C LEU A 429 0.96 -14.13 24.28
N SER A 430 -0.31 -14.36 24.61
CA SER A 430 -0.95 -15.68 24.53
C SER A 430 -1.01 -16.20 23.09
N VAL A 431 -1.46 -15.36 22.14
CA VAL A 431 -1.53 -15.73 20.72
C VAL A 431 -0.14 -15.92 20.12
N THR A 432 0.86 -15.11 20.49
CA THR A 432 2.25 -15.31 20.04
C THR A 432 2.80 -16.65 20.56
N SER A 433 2.58 -16.97 21.84
CA SER A 433 2.98 -18.25 22.43
C SER A 433 2.30 -19.44 21.76
N LEU A 434 0.97 -19.38 21.57
CA LEU A 434 0.18 -20.41 20.88
C LEU A 434 0.71 -20.65 19.46
N MET A 435 0.99 -19.59 18.71
CA MET A 435 1.54 -19.70 17.35
C MET A 435 2.95 -20.33 17.32
N MET A 436 3.82 -19.98 18.27
CA MET A 436 5.16 -20.60 18.38
C MET A 436 5.07 -22.09 18.73
N GLN A 437 4.11 -22.49 19.58
CA GLN A 437 3.84 -23.90 19.90
C GLN A 437 3.24 -24.67 18.72
N MET A 438 2.31 -24.07 17.96
CA MET A 438 1.68 -24.70 16.79
C MET A 438 2.63 -24.79 15.59
N TYR A 439 3.52 -23.82 15.40
CA TYR A 439 4.35 -23.68 14.20
C TYR A 439 5.81 -23.29 14.56
N PRO A 440 6.59 -24.15 15.23
CA PRO A 440 7.94 -23.81 15.70
C PRO A 440 8.94 -23.44 14.59
N GLY A 441 8.71 -23.85 13.34
CA GLY A 441 9.49 -23.43 12.17
C GLY A 441 9.06 -22.10 11.52
N LEU A 442 8.07 -21.40 12.08
CA LEU A 442 7.52 -20.17 11.51
C LEU A 442 8.45 -18.97 11.74
N ARG A 443 8.89 -18.33 10.65
CA ARG A 443 9.74 -17.13 10.73
C ARG A 443 8.91 -15.90 11.14
N VAL A 444 9.57 -14.96 11.82
CA VAL A 444 8.98 -13.74 12.39
C VAL A 444 8.11 -12.97 11.38
N GLY A 445 8.58 -12.74 10.15
CA GLY A 445 7.81 -11.97 9.15
C GLY A 445 6.41 -12.53 8.85
N PRO A 446 6.28 -13.79 8.40
CA PRO A 446 4.98 -14.47 8.30
C PRO A 446 4.24 -14.57 9.64
N SER A 447 4.95 -14.75 10.77
CA SER A 447 4.33 -14.79 12.11
C SER A 447 3.62 -13.48 12.46
N THR A 448 4.22 -12.31 12.19
CA THR A 448 3.58 -11.01 12.46
C THR A 448 2.32 -10.83 11.63
N LYS A 449 2.32 -11.25 10.35
CA LYS A 449 1.12 -11.23 9.50
C LYS A 449 0.00 -12.12 10.06
N ILE A 450 0.33 -13.36 10.42
CA ILE A 450 -0.64 -14.32 10.95
C ILE A 450 -1.20 -13.81 12.29
N ARG A 451 -0.37 -13.24 13.17
CA ARG A 451 -0.82 -12.66 14.45
C ARG A 451 -1.78 -11.49 14.23
N ALA A 452 -1.44 -10.54 13.36
CA ALA A 452 -2.28 -9.38 13.06
C ALA A 452 -3.67 -9.77 12.50
N LEU A 453 -3.75 -10.88 11.77
CA LEU A 453 -5.02 -11.45 11.30
C LEU A 453 -5.87 -12.13 12.41
N ILE A 454 -5.28 -12.44 13.57
CA ILE A 454 -5.96 -13.10 14.70
C ILE A 454 -6.37 -12.07 15.76
N VAL A 455 -5.51 -11.11 16.07
CA VAL A 455 -5.72 -10.09 17.12
C VAL A 455 -6.29 -8.76 16.59
N GLY A 456 -6.68 -8.71 15.32
CA GLY A 456 -7.29 -7.49 14.75
C GLY A 456 -8.73 -7.28 15.24
N ASN A 457 -9.12 -6.03 15.50
CA ASN A 457 -10.40 -5.66 16.13
C ASN A 457 -11.63 -6.30 15.47
N ALA A 458 -11.62 -6.52 14.14
CA ALA A 458 -12.72 -7.21 13.44
C ALA A 458 -12.95 -8.65 13.92
N THR A 459 -11.89 -9.40 14.22
CA THR A 459 -11.97 -10.78 14.75
C THR A 459 -12.34 -10.78 16.23
N LEU A 460 -11.78 -9.85 17.00
CA LEU A 460 -12.10 -9.70 18.42
C LEU A 460 -13.55 -9.27 18.65
N ALA A 461 -14.07 -8.35 17.84
CA ALA A 461 -15.47 -7.94 17.84
C ALA A 461 -16.42 -9.11 17.51
N GLU A 462 -16.09 -9.94 16.52
CA GLU A 462 -16.87 -11.13 16.17
C GLU A 462 -16.93 -12.14 17.34
N ILE A 463 -15.79 -12.40 17.98
CA ILE A 463 -15.70 -13.26 19.18
C ILE A 463 -16.51 -12.66 20.34
N SER A 464 -16.40 -11.35 20.56
CA SER A 464 -17.13 -10.59 21.59
C SER A 464 -18.65 -10.65 21.41
N LEU A 465 -19.12 -10.52 20.16
CA LEU A 465 -20.54 -10.65 19.79
C LEU A 465 -21.06 -12.09 20.00
N LYS A 466 -20.26 -13.12 19.68
CA LYS A 466 -20.61 -14.52 19.98
C LYS A 466 -20.82 -14.76 21.48
N TYR A 467 -20.00 -14.13 22.34
CA TYR A 467 -20.16 -14.15 23.80
C TYR A 467 -21.17 -13.14 24.36
N ARG A 468 -21.73 -12.25 23.53
CA ARG A 468 -22.61 -11.13 23.93
C ARG A 468 -22.02 -10.21 25.01
N LEU A 469 -20.71 -9.97 24.97
CA LEU A 469 -20.05 -9.04 25.89
C LEU A 469 -20.57 -7.59 25.78
N PRO A 470 -20.89 -7.05 24.57
CA PRO A 470 -21.42 -5.68 24.44
C PRO A 470 -22.78 -5.47 25.13
N ASP A 471 -23.61 -6.52 25.24
CA ASP A 471 -24.91 -6.46 25.92
C ASP A 471 -24.75 -6.18 27.42
N ARG A 472 -23.65 -6.68 28.03
CA ARG A 472 -23.30 -6.49 29.45
C ARG A 472 -22.70 -5.11 29.73
N LEU A 473 -22.16 -4.43 28.71
CA LEU A 473 -21.39 -3.19 28.86
C LEU A 473 -22.26 -2.02 29.36
N ARG A 474 -21.88 -1.44 30.48
CA ARG A 474 -22.46 -0.23 31.08
C ARG A 474 -21.91 1.01 30.37
N LEU A 475 -22.82 1.87 29.93
CA LEU A 475 -22.58 2.99 29.02
C LEU A 475 -23.47 4.17 29.40
N HIS A 476 -23.11 5.39 29.01
CA HIS A 476 -24.05 6.51 29.09
C HIS A 476 -25.29 6.22 28.20
N PRO A 477 -26.53 6.35 28.70
CA PRO A 477 -27.73 5.94 27.96
C PRO A 477 -27.85 6.56 26.55
N ALA A 478 -27.52 7.84 26.40
CA ALA A 478 -27.59 8.55 25.11
C ALA A 478 -26.56 8.06 24.07
N GLN A 479 -25.51 7.35 24.48
CA GLN A 479 -24.47 6.81 23.60
C GLN A 479 -24.53 5.28 23.45
N ALA A 480 -25.37 4.60 24.25
CA ALA A 480 -25.31 3.15 24.43
C ALA A 480 -25.58 2.35 23.15
N ILE A 481 -26.43 2.85 22.25
CA ILE A 481 -26.72 2.21 20.95
C ILE A 481 -25.48 2.29 20.04
N THR A 482 -24.95 3.50 19.84
CA THR A 482 -23.80 3.76 18.96
C THR A 482 -22.54 3.04 19.43
N LEU A 483 -22.26 3.06 20.74
CA LEU A 483 -21.06 2.44 21.29
C LEU A 483 -21.15 0.90 21.25
N ARG A 484 -22.30 0.27 21.54
CA ARG A 484 -22.45 -1.19 21.38
C ARG A 484 -22.35 -1.65 19.92
N ALA A 485 -22.64 -0.78 18.96
CA ALA A 485 -22.49 -1.05 17.53
C ALA A 485 -21.06 -0.84 17.00
N SER A 486 -20.14 -0.25 17.78
CA SER A 486 -18.78 0.03 17.34
C SER A 486 -17.88 -1.21 17.41
N THR A 487 -17.27 -1.56 16.28
CA THR A 487 -16.29 -2.67 16.17
C THR A 487 -15.10 -2.51 17.11
N HIS A 488 -14.71 -1.27 17.44
CA HIS A 488 -13.69 -1.01 18.45
C HIS A 488 -14.21 -1.43 19.82
N ILE A 489 -15.24 -0.77 20.35
CA ILE A 489 -15.83 -1.07 21.68
C ILE A 489 -16.19 -2.56 21.86
N GLN A 490 -16.54 -3.26 20.78
CA GLN A 490 -16.75 -4.72 20.76
C GLN A 490 -15.46 -5.52 20.96
N ALA A 491 -14.33 -5.15 20.35
CA ALA A 491 -13.01 -5.71 20.66
C ALA A 491 -12.54 -5.29 22.07
N ASP A 492 -12.63 -4.00 22.38
CA ASP A 492 -12.14 -3.38 23.62
C ASP A 492 -12.75 -4.03 24.87
N VAL A 493 -14.04 -4.42 24.84
CA VAL A 493 -14.70 -5.15 25.94
C VAL A 493 -14.28 -6.62 26.05
N LEU A 494 -13.84 -7.26 24.97
CA LEU A 494 -13.25 -8.61 25.02
C LEU A 494 -11.83 -8.56 25.61
N GLU A 495 -11.04 -7.55 25.23
CA GLU A 495 -9.72 -7.29 25.79
C GLU A 495 -9.83 -6.95 27.28
N SER A 496 -10.73 -6.05 27.66
CA SER A 496 -11.00 -5.77 29.07
C SER A 496 -11.40 -7.02 29.86
N PHE A 497 -12.22 -7.90 29.28
CA PHE A 497 -12.57 -9.17 29.89
C PHE A 497 -11.36 -10.12 30.06
N MET A 498 -10.44 -10.16 29.08
CA MET A 498 -9.17 -10.89 29.21
C MET A 498 -8.27 -10.30 30.31
N GLY A 499 -8.16 -8.97 30.41
CA GLY A 499 -7.36 -8.29 31.42
C GLY A 499 -7.90 -8.47 32.84
N GLY A 500 -9.23 -8.40 33.03
CA GLY A 500 -9.87 -8.67 34.32
C GLY A 500 -9.75 -10.14 34.75
N LEU A 501 -9.89 -11.08 33.81
CA LEU A 501 -9.65 -12.51 34.06
C LEU A 501 -8.19 -12.80 34.42
N TYR A 502 -7.24 -12.17 33.73
CA TYR A 502 -5.81 -12.24 34.04
C TYR A 502 -5.51 -11.70 35.44
N HIS A 503 -6.04 -10.52 35.77
CA HIS A 503 -5.81 -9.85 37.06
C HIS A 503 -6.34 -10.67 38.25
N GLU A 504 -7.44 -11.40 38.08
CA GLU A 504 -7.99 -12.27 39.13
C GLU A 504 -7.37 -13.68 39.18
N GLN A 505 -7.17 -14.32 38.03
CA GLN A 505 -6.91 -15.78 37.96
C GLN A 505 -5.59 -16.14 37.24
N GLY A 506 -4.82 -15.15 36.79
CA GLY A 506 -3.51 -15.30 36.18
C GLY A 506 -3.53 -15.84 34.73
N LEU A 507 -2.35 -15.79 34.08
CA LEU A 507 -2.18 -16.17 32.68
C LEU A 507 -2.70 -17.59 32.37
N GLU A 508 -2.46 -18.54 33.26
CA GLU A 508 -2.87 -19.94 33.05
C GLU A 508 -4.39 -20.14 33.04
N ALA A 509 -5.18 -19.26 33.68
CA ALA A 509 -6.63 -19.29 33.57
C ALA A 509 -7.10 -18.73 32.22
N VAL A 510 -6.46 -17.64 31.76
CA VAL A 510 -6.71 -17.05 30.44
C VAL A 510 -6.37 -18.04 29.33
N ARG A 511 -5.18 -18.65 29.35
CA ARG A 511 -4.73 -19.62 28.34
C ARG A 511 -5.62 -20.84 28.21
N ARG A 512 -6.13 -21.39 29.34
CA ARG A 512 -7.09 -22.50 29.33
C ARG A 512 -8.39 -22.21 28.54
N TRP A 513 -8.72 -20.93 28.36
CA TRP A 513 -9.84 -20.48 27.53
C TRP A 513 -9.38 -19.99 26.14
N LEU A 514 -8.29 -19.25 26.04
CA LEU A 514 -7.79 -18.68 24.78
C LEU A 514 -7.15 -19.70 23.83
N ASP A 515 -6.39 -20.67 24.35
CA ASP A 515 -5.71 -21.66 23.51
C ASP A 515 -6.72 -22.50 22.68
N PRO A 516 -7.85 -23.03 23.22
CA PRO A 516 -8.87 -23.66 22.38
C PRO A 516 -9.69 -22.68 21.54
N LEU A 517 -9.89 -21.43 21.98
CA LEU A 517 -10.62 -20.39 21.24
C LEU A 517 -9.88 -19.95 19.97
N PHE A 518 -8.58 -19.66 20.09
CA PHE A 518 -7.79 -19.08 19.00
C PHE A 518 -7.07 -20.10 18.12
N LYS A 519 -6.90 -21.36 18.56
CA LYS A 519 -6.27 -22.42 17.73
C LYS A 519 -6.96 -22.63 16.35
N PRO A 520 -8.29 -22.57 16.21
CA PRO A 520 -8.95 -22.57 14.90
C PRO A 520 -8.63 -21.33 14.05
N TYR A 521 -8.68 -20.12 14.64
CA TYR A 521 -8.34 -18.87 13.94
C TYR A 521 -6.87 -18.86 13.51
N ALA A 522 -5.94 -19.31 14.36
CA ALA A 522 -4.52 -19.45 14.05
C ALA A 522 -4.28 -20.46 12.93
N THR A 523 -5.05 -21.55 12.88
CA THR A 523 -4.98 -22.53 11.78
C THR A 523 -5.46 -21.93 10.45
N ALA A 524 -6.59 -21.21 10.46
CA ALA A 524 -7.12 -20.55 9.27
C ALA A 524 -6.19 -19.44 8.74
N ALA A 525 -5.72 -18.55 9.64
CA ALA A 525 -4.78 -17.48 9.32
C ALA A 525 -3.43 -18.02 8.81
N TYR A 526 -2.91 -19.10 9.40
CA TYR A 526 -1.70 -19.77 8.93
C TYR A 526 -1.86 -20.29 7.49
N GLN A 527 -2.95 -21.00 7.19
CA GLN A 527 -3.20 -21.53 5.84
C GLN A 527 -3.37 -20.41 4.79
N LEU A 528 -4.04 -19.32 5.18
CA LEU A 528 -4.24 -18.12 4.36
C LEU A 528 -2.91 -17.43 4.03
N VAL A 529 -2.06 -17.17 5.02
CA VAL A 529 -0.73 -16.56 4.78
C VAL A 529 0.23 -17.55 4.07
N ARG A 530 0.12 -18.85 4.34
CA ARG A 530 0.90 -19.89 3.66
C ARG A 530 0.62 -19.94 2.16
N THR A 531 -0.65 -19.91 1.76
CA THR A 531 -1.03 -19.86 0.33
C THR A 531 -0.63 -18.54 -0.33
N GLN A 532 -0.74 -17.40 0.36
CA GLN A 532 -0.20 -16.10 -0.11
C GLN A 532 1.32 -16.12 -0.35
N HIS A 533 2.07 -16.91 0.44
CA HIS A 533 3.51 -17.12 0.25
C HIS A 533 3.86 -18.16 -0.85
N GLY A 534 2.87 -18.62 -1.62
CA GLY A 534 3.05 -19.55 -2.74
C GLY A 534 3.33 -20.99 -2.32
N LEU A 535 2.99 -21.36 -1.08
CA LEU A 535 3.12 -22.72 -0.57
C LEU A 535 1.76 -23.44 -0.59
N PRO A 536 1.71 -24.76 -0.86
CA PRO A 536 0.46 -25.51 -0.79
C PRO A 536 -0.08 -25.51 0.64
N ALA A 537 -1.40 -25.40 0.78
CA ALA A 537 -2.09 -25.58 2.05
C ALA A 537 -1.76 -26.97 2.64
N LEU A 538 -1.61 -27.05 3.96
CA LEU A 538 -1.47 -28.35 4.64
C LEU A 538 -2.83 -29.06 4.61
N PRO A 539 -2.88 -30.40 4.44
CA PRO A 539 -4.13 -31.14 4.59
C PRO A 539 -4.68 -30.96 6.01
N THR A 540 -5.97 -30.66 6.12
CA THR A 540 -6.66 -30.54 7.42
C THR A 540 -6.57 -31.88 8.16
N PRO A 541 -6.11 -31.93 9.43
CA PRO A 541 -6.03 -33.18 10.17
C PRO A 541 -7.43 -33.72 10.44
N THR A 542 -7.80 -34.79 9.75
CA THR A 542 -9.00 -35.58 10.06
C THR A 542 -8.84 -36.21 11.45
N SER A 543 -9.92 -36.21 12.23
CA SER A 543 -9.91 -36.66 13.62
C SER A 543 -9.71 -38.17 13.73
N SER A 544 -8.48 -38.59 14.06
CA SER A 544 -8.15 -39.96 14.46
C SER A 544 -6.92 -39.94 15.37
N PRO A 545 -7.03 -40.30 16.66
CA PRO A 545 -5.89 -40.30 17.57
C PRO A 545 -4.97 -41.48 17.25
N ARG A 546 -3.73 -41.19 16.83
CA ARG A 546 -2.62 -42.15 16.87
C ARG A 546 -1.54 -41.64 17.81
N SER A 547 -1.25 -42.43 18.84
CA SER A 547 -0.09 -42.24 19.70
C SER A 547 1.19 -42.50 18.91
N SER A 548 2.16 -41.59 19.00
CA SER A 548 3.55 -41.85 18.65
C SER A 548 4.45 -41.11 19.64
N SER A 549 5.42 -41.83 20.20
CA SER A 549 6.43 -41.31 21.13
C SER A 549 7.34 -40.29 20.44
N PRO A 550 7.97 -39.36 21.17
CA PRO A 550 8.97 -38.48 20.58
C PRO A 550 10.23 -39.28 20.20
N PRO A 551 10.86 -39.00 19.04
CA PRO A 551 12.23 -39.39 18.78
C PRO A 551 13.19 -38.37 19.42
N ASP A 552 14.16 -38.83 20.20
CA ASP A 552 15.31 -38.03 20.58
C ASP A 552 16.17 -37.71 19.34
N THR A 553 16.53 -36.45 19.13
CA THR A 553 17.74 -36.07 18.39
C THR A 553 18.14 -34.64 18.73
N ALA A 554 19.41 -34.43 19.10
CA ALA A 554 19.91 -33.12 19.49
C ALA A 554 19.97 -32.18 18.27
N ALA A 555 19.45 -30.95 18.43
CA ALA A 555 19.64 -29.90 17.45
C ALA A 555 21.06 -29.31 17.58
N PRO A 556 21.85 -29.19 16.48
CA PRO A 556 23.11 -28.47 16.51
C PRO A 556 22.84 -26.96 16.72
N ALA A 557 23.73 -26.31 17.46
CA ALA A 557 23.64 -24.87 17.72
C ALA A 557 23.75 -24.05 16.42
N PRO A 558 23.16 -22.83 16.35
CA PRO A 558 23.24 -21.99 15.16
C PRO A 558 24.66 -21.44 14.96
N MET A 559 25.45 -22.14 14.15
CA MET A 559 26.76 -21.66 13.69
C MET A 559 26.62 -20.33 12.95
N THR A 560 27.39 -19.33 13.39
CA THR A 560 27.54 -18.06 12.69
C THR A 560 28.10 -18.28 11.28
N THR A 561 27.56 -17.61 10.25
CA THR A 561 28.03 -17.78 8.87
C THR A 561 29.41 -17.17 8.64
N ILE A 562 30.45 -17.94 8.96
CA ILE A 562 31.85 -17.66 8.60
C ILE A 562 31.96 -17.60 7.06
N GLY A 563 32.75 -16.64 6.59
CA GLY A 563 32.90 -16.31 5.17
C GLY A 563 33.79 -17.28 4.38
N HIS A 564 33.51 -18.59 4.41
CA HIS A 564 34.27 -19.63 3.71
C HIS A 564 34.56 -19.27 2.25
N LEU A 565 33.57 -18.70 1.53
CA LEU A 565 33.73 -18.25 0.14
C LEU A 565 34.80 -17.16 -0.03
N ALA A 566 34.95 -16.26 0.94
CA ALA A 566 35.97 -15.20 0.88
C ALA A 566 37.37 -15.78 1.15
N LEU A 567 37.49 -16.64 2.16
CA LEU A 567 38.75 -17.31 2.51
C LEU A 567 39.24 -18.22 1.37
N PHE A 568 38.35 -19.02 0.79
CA PHE A 568 38.64 -19.89 -0.35
C PHE A 568 39.17 -19.09 -1.56
N ASN A 569 38.46 -18.03 -1.95
CA ASN A 569 38.90 -17.17 -3.05
C ASN A 569 40.24 -16.48 -2.75
N GLN A 570 40.50 -16.08 -1.50
CA GLN A 570 41.77 -15.46 -1.10
C GLN A 570 42.95 -16.45 -1.20
N HIS A 571 42.74 -17.72 -0.84
CA HIS A 571 43.77 -18.76 -0.99
C HIS A 571 44.06 -19.07 -2.47
N LEU A 572 43.03 -19.11 -3.31
CA LEU A 572 43.20 -19.29 -4.76
C LEU A 572 43.93 -18.12 -5.41
N GLN A 573 43.58 -16.88 -5.05
CA GLN A 573 44.26 -15.67 -5.56
C GLN A 573 45.73 -15.61 -5.11
N LYS A 574 46.07 -16.07 -3.91
CA LYS A 574 47.47 -16.17 -3.43
C LYS A 574 48.28 -17.25 -4.16
N ALA A 575 47.62 -18.24 -4.76
CA ALA A 575 48.25 -19.35 -5.48
C ALA A 575 48.20 -19.16 -7.02
N ASP A 576 47.68 -18.03 -7.50
CA ASP A 576 47.43 -17.72 -8.92
C ASP A 576 46.62 -18.79 -9.66
N ARG A 577 45.61 -19.34 -8.98
CA ARG A 577 44.77 -20.45 -9.47
C ARG A 577 43.42 -19.98 -10.00
N SER A 578 42.99 -20.54 -11.12
CA SER A 578 41.72 -20.23 -11.77
C SER A 578 40.54 -20.95 -11.08
N VAL A 579 39.34 -20.33 -11.08
CA VAL A 579 38.17 -20.90 -10.40
C VAL A 579 36.89 -20.76 -11.23
N GLU A 580 36.13 -21.85 -11.33
CA GLU A 580 34.85 -21.91 -12.06
C GLU A 580 33.73 -22.41 -11.14
N TRP A 581 32.55 -21.81 -11.26
CA TRP A 581 31.37 -22.11 -10.42
C TRP A 581 30.19 -22.53 -11.30
N ILE A 582 30.04 -23.85 -11.51
CA ILE A 582 29.01 -24.43 -12.37
C ILE A 582 27.75 -24.70 -11.54
N TYR A 583 26.62 -24.14 -11.95
CA TYR A 583 25.30 -24.32 -11.31
C TYR A 583 24.46 -25.33 -12.08
N SER A 584 23.56 -26.03 -11.38
CA SER A 584 22.53 -26.87 -12.01
C SER A 584 21.31 -26.03 -12.43
N ASP A 585 21.10 -25.85 -13.74
CA ASP A 585 19.87 -25.25 -14.24
C ASP A 585 18.80 -26.33 -14.45
N PHE A 586 17.87 -26.44 -13.48
CA PHE A 586 16.78 -27.43 -13.41
C PHE A 586 15.69 -27.32 -14.50
N SER A 587 16.00 -26.68 -15.63
CA SER A 587 15.12 -26.51 -16.79
C SER A 587 15.27 -27.61 -17.84
N GLU A 588 16.44 -28.25 -17.94
CA GLU A 588 16.76 -29.23 -19.00
C GLU A 588 17.31 -30.51 -18.38
N GLY A 589 16.61 -31.63 -18.58
CA GLY A 589 16.80 -32.87 -17.82
C GLY A 589 17.99 -33.72 -18.27
N ASN A 590 19.18 -33.44 -17.72
CA ASN A 590 20.40 -34.22 -17.96
C ASN A 590 21.22 -34.42 -16.66
N ASP A 591 20.57 -34.88 -15.58
CA ASP A 591 21.11 -34.99 -14.21
C ASP A 591 22.23 -36.04 -14.00
N ALA A 592 22.82 -36.60 -15.07
CA ALA A 592 23.82 -37.68 -14.99
C ALA A 592 25.22 -37.22 -14.49
N ASP A 593 25.62 -35.97 -14.76
CA ASP A 593 27.02 -35.51 -14.60
C ASP A 593 27.39 -34.99 -13.17
N LEU A 594 26.49 -35.11 -12.19
CA LEU A 594 26.68 -34.50 -10.85
C LEU A 594 26.69 -35.47 -9.67
N GLY A 595 26.41 -36.77 -9.88
CA GLY A 595 26.47 -37.79 -8.82
C GLY A 595 25.63 -37.41 -7.60
N VAL A 596 24.37 -37.02 -7.83
CA VAL A 596 23.37 -36.73 -6.79
C VAL A 596 22.38 -37.89 -6.76
N PRO A 597 22.17 -38.57 -5.62
CA PRO A 597 21.14 -39.59 -5.51
C PRO A 597 19.74 -39.00 -5.75
N ASP A 598 18.96 -39.65 -6.60
CA ASP A 598 17.64 -39.19 -7.08
C ASP A 598 16.68 -38.84 -5.91
N GLU A 599 16.71 -39.65 -4.84
CA GLU A 599 15.90 -39.48 -3.63
C GLU A 599 16.21 -38.20 -2.82
N ALA A 600 17.36 -37.54 -3.04
CA ALA A 600 17.74 -36.32 -2.33
C ALA A 600 17.24 -35.03 -3.00
N ALA A 601 16.62 -35.11 -4.19
CA ALA A 601 16.31 -33.99 -5.08
C ALA A 601 15.05 -33.19 -4.68
N VAL A 602 15.02 -32.64 -3.46
CA VAL A 602 13.95 -31.71 -3.04
C VAL A 602 14.03 -30.40 -3.85
N ARG A 603 13.24 -30.36 -4.94
CA ARG A 603 13.13 -29.22 -5.88
C ARG A 603 12.64 -27.96 -5.15
N GLY A 604 13.34 -26.84 -5.34
CA GLY A 604 12.94 -25.55 -4.78
C GLY A 604 11.73 -24.94 -5.50
N THR A 605 10.98 -24.08 -4.80
CA THR A 605 9.87 -23.33 -5.41
C THR A 605 10.34 -21.97 -5.92
N LYS A 606 9.52 -21.27 -6.73
CA LYS A 606 9.81 -19.89 -7.16
C LYS A 606 9.98 -18.91 -5.98
N THR A 607 9.35 -19.16 -4.83
CA THR A 607 9.47 -18.33 -3.62
C THR A 607 10.54 -18.83 -2.64
N THR A 608 10.95 -20.10 -2.73
CA THR A 608 12.01 -20.72 -1.91
C THR A 608 12.92 -21.56 -2.82
N PRO A 609 13.77 -20.92 -3.64
CA PRO A 609 14.63 -21.63 -4.59
C PRO A 609 15.74 -22.38 -3.86
N VAL A 610 16.11 -23.54 -4.40
CA VAL A 610 17.24 -24.37 -3.94
C VAL A 610 18.27 -24.39 -5.06
N TRP A 611 19.47 -23.91 -4.77
CA TRP A 611 20.59 -23.88 -5.70
C TRP A 611 21.59 -24.97 -5.32
N PHE A 612 22.12 -25.65 -6.33
CA PHE A 612 23.30 -26.48 -6.21
C PHE A 612 24.41 -25.89 -7.09
N VAL A 613 25.65 -26.04 -6.66
CA VAL A 613 26.84 -25.57 -7.40
C VAL A 613 27.98 -26.56 -7.18
N ARG A 614 28.77 -26.84 -8.23
CA ARG A 614 30.11 -27.42 -8.13
C ARG A 614 31.17 -26.36 -8.38
N VAL A 615 32.27 -26.44 -7.65
CA VAL A 615 33.45 -25.59 -7.88
C VAL A 615 34.56 -26.41 -8.51
N LEU A 616 35.09 -25.90 -9.62
CA LEU A 616 36.32 -26.38 -10.23
C LEU A 616 37.44 -25.38 -9.95
N VAL A 617 38.67 -25.88 -9.79
CA VAL A 617 39.89 -25.07 -9.71
C VAL A 617 40.88 -25.66 -10.72
N ASP A 618 41.29 -24.86 -11.70
CA ASP A 618 42.09 -25.29 -12.86
C ASP A 618 41.53 -26.55 -13.57
N GLY A 619 40.19 -26.64 -13.62
CA GLY A 619 39.45 -27.77 -14.21
C GLY A 619 39.24 -28.98 -13.27
N GLU A 620 39.96 -29.07 -12.15
CA GLU A 620 39.81 -30.14 -11.17
C GLU A 620 38.63 -29.84 -10.20
N PHE A 621 37.83 -30.83 -9.82
CA PHE A 621 36.73 -30.66 -8.86
C PHE A 621 37.23 -30.42 -7.42
N TYR A 622 36.81 -29.32 -6.77
CA TYR A 622 37.15 -29.01 -5.38
C TYR A 622 36.00 -29.13 -4.38
N GLY A 623 34.74 -29.04 -4.82
CA GLY A 623 33.62 -29.18 -3.89
C GLY A 623 32.25 -29.02 -4.54
N LYS A 624 31.21 -29.49 -3.84
CA LYS A 624 29.80 -29.25 -4.20
C LYS A 624 29.04 -28.72 -2.99
N GLY A 625 28.07 -27.85 -3.24
CA GLY A 625 27.34 -27.14 -2.19
C GLY A 625 25.89 -26.87 -2.58
N ARG A 626 25.02 -26.89 -1.57
CA ARG A 626 23.57 -26.69 -1.70
C ARG A 626 23.16 -25.49 -0.83
N GLY A 627 22.24 -24.66 -1.31
CA GLY A 627 21.73 -23.57 -0.48
C GLY A 627 20.57 -22.78 -1.08
N ASN A 628 19.87 -22.06 -0.20
CA ASN A 628 18.66 -21.29 -0.52
C ASN A 628 18.95 -20.05 -1.41
N THR A 629 20.22 -19.76 -1.68
CA THR A 629 20.69 -18.70 -2.60
C THR A 629 21.97 -19.16 -3.31
N LYS A 630 22.28 -18.59 -4.48
CA LYS A 630 23.59 -18.77 -5.15
C LYS A 630 24.81 -18.31 -4.30
N LYS A 631 24.60 -17.57 -3.20
CA LYS A 631 25.68 -17.22 -2.25
C LYS A 631 25.86 -18.32 -1.19
N ALA A 632 24.76 -18.84 -0.64
CA ALA A 632 24.80 -19.94 0.32
C ALA A 632 25.39 -21.23 -0.29
N ALA A 633 24.91 -21.63 -1.47
CA ALA A 633 25.44 -22.82 -2.17
C ALA A 633 26.95 -22.71 -2.45
N ARG A 634 27.43 -21.51 -2.82
CA ARG A 634 28.87 -21.26 -3.00
C ARG A 634 29.67 -21.26 -1.69
N ASN A 635 29.12 -20.75 -0.59
CA ASN A 635 29.80 -20.79 0.71
C ASN A 635 29.97 -22.23 1.22
N GLU A 636 29.01 -23.11 0.91
CA GLU A 636 29.07 -24.53 1.23
C GLU A 636 30.10 -25.26 0.35
N ALA A 637 30.06 -25.07 -0.96
CA ALA A 637 31.05 -25.61 -1.89
C ALA A 637 32.48 -25.09 -1.59
N ALA A 638 32.61 -23.85 -1.11
CA ALA A 638 33.87 -23.28 -0.64
C ALA A 638 34.37 -23.91 0.67
N LYS A 639 33.50 -24.34 1.59
CA LYS A 639 33.91 -25.08 2.79
C LYS A 639 34.54 -26.42 2.40
N VAL A 640 33.87 -27.21 1.56
CA VAL A 640 34.41 -28.46 1.02
C VAL A 640 35.72 -28.22 0.24
N GLY A 641 35.80 -27.13 -0.52
CA GLY A 641 37.02 -26.74 -1.23
C GLY A 641 38.20 -26.36 -0.32
N LEU A 642 37.95 -25.68 0.80
CA LEU A 642 38.95 -25.39 1.84
C LEU A 642 39.44 -26.67 2.52
N GLU A 643 38.53 -27.58 2.88
CA GLU A 643 38.86 -28.88 3.45
C GLU A 643 39.74 -29.70 2.50
N LYS A 644 39.46 -29.69 1.18
CA LYS A 644 40.33 -30.33 0.16
C LYS A 644 41.72 -29.65 0.05
N MET A 645 41.84 -28.37 0.38
CA MET A 645 43.13 -27.67 0.48
C MET A 645 43.85 -27.91 1.82
N GLY A 646 43.32 -28.75 2.71
CA GLY A 646 43.85 -28.97 4.06
C GLY A 646 43.55 -27.84 5.06
N ILE A 647 42.63 -26.93 4.71
CA ILE A 647 42.26 -25.77 5.51
C ILE A 647 40.93 -26.07 6.22
N PHE A 648 41.02 -26.61 7.43
CA PHE A 648 39.85 -26.94 8.24
C PHE A 648 39.21 -25.69 8.84
N VAL A 649 37.92 -25.50 8.55
CA VAL A 649 37.07 -24.43 9.11
C VAL A 649 35.87 -25.06 9.80
N TRP A 650 35.73 -24.79 11.10
CA TRP A 650 34.69 -25.36 11.96
C TRP A 650 33.34 -24.65 11.76
#